data_AF-A0A937UC97-F1
#
_entry.id   AF-A0A937UC97-F1
#
_cell.length_a   1.000
_cell.length_b   1.000
_cell.length_c   1.000
_cell.angle_alpha   90.00
_cell.angle_beta   90.00
_cell.angle_gamma   90.00
#
_symmetry.space_group_name_H-M   'P 1'
#
loop_
_entity.id
_entity.type
_entity.pdbx_description
1 polymer ?
#
loop_
_entity_poly.entity_id
_entity_poly.type
_entity_poly.pdbx_seq_one_letter_code
_entity_poly.pdbx_strand_id
1 'polypeptide(L)'
;MSEPSILAIDFGTTNSYFCKCPADQISPVGVDFGSGRDGIPTAILYRRDKEPLVGNPALHEYGESSNEEREHYRLCTQFKPDVTTSEEAAKNAEDFLRTVVEQSQKQHIVLDPARHEVIVGVPSEAGEGFRTKLREIAKAAGYGDVKLLDEPKGALLSHLWHKDFSPDEALRGVLIVDFGGGTCDFAFLRSLHECYSWGDMELGGRLFDDLFFRWFLDENAAALKEIERARDTYYVQSYLCREVKEFFSLTMARDRSESVNKSVGRYGSLRGMNWNAFLDRAKAYEPSPAFVSYLQGIGLESGRLIRQDKPINLIEWFRQSLTQGLAEKKIGTGDICRVILAGGSSQWPFVYDCLSEALGLDPSHLMRSDRPYAVISEGLAILSPLQRQFEKTRSRLREELPQFCRTKVRPLVRKITDAYVVDVATDITLELFDKKIKPVLQEYRAKGGSLASLKKSVSSTAKSFEPDLKKIVEERMQTLRMGLPEQVRDLLTKWFESHGLSLGDAQIEQGRKISIGSDAVGSDAPDLYGGIMDTVGWFVIGIATSIGAILCGGAGTAILVSGPVGLIGGAVFALVIAYLTVRHGKEKAAKLAESWDAPAWVIKRALTQSKIHKAREAFRSQLEERLREETVTLQDEFEARIRKITEQQIEGLSEIAQL
;
A
#
# COMPACT_ATOMS: atom_id res chain seq x y z
N MET A 1 -22.90 -20.51 13.77
CA MET A 1 -23.51 -20.29 12.43
C MET A 1 -22.36 -19.89 11.51
N SER A 2 -22.29 -20.44 10.29
CA SER A 2 -21.31 -19.97 9.31
C SER A 2 -21.55 -18.48 9.06
N GLU A 3 -20.48 -17.69 8.96
CA GLU A 3 -20.61 -16.26 8.65
C GLU A 3 -21.33 -16.07 7.31
N PRO A 4 -22.19 -15.05 7.18
CA PRO A 4 -22.92 -14.82 5.94
C PRO A 4 -21.95 -14.44 4.82
N SER A 5 -22.16 -15.02 3.64
CA SER A 5 -21.49 -14.61 2.40
C SER A 5 -21.82 -13.15 2.07
N ILE A 6 -21.02 -12.55 1.22
CA ILE A 6 -21.15 -11.16 0.82
C ILE A 6 -21.94 -11.10 -0.48
N LEU A 7 -22.84 -10.12 -0.60
CA LEU A 7 -23.46 -9.72 -1.86
C LEU A 7 -23.12 -8.25 -2.10
N ALA A 8 -22.21 -7.98 -3.02
CA ALA A 8 -21.88 -6.63 -3.45
C ALA A 8 -22.67 -6.25 -4.70
N ILE A 9 -23.13 -5.00 -4.73
CA ILE A 9 -23.99 -4.46 -5.78
C ILE A 9 -23.37 -3.15 -6.26
N ASP A 10 -22.96 -3.12 -7.52
CA ASP A 10 -22.80 -1.87 -8.26
C ASP A 10 -24.17 -1.55 -8.89
N PHE A 11 -24.97 -0.76 -8.17
CA PHE A 11 -26.25 -0.30 -8.69
C PHE A 11 -25.96 0.86 -9.63
N GLY A 12 -25.76 0.61 -10.92
CA GLY A 12 -25.38 1.63 -11.88
C GLY A 12 -26.56 2.26 -12.63
N THR A 13 -26.33 3.42 -13.26
CA THR A 13 -27.36 4.16 -14.02
C THR A 13 -27.87 3.39 -15.24
N THR A 14 -26.97 2.69 -15.94
CA THR A 14 -27.26 1.99 -17.19
C THR A 14 -27.43 0.49 -16.99
N ASN A 15 -26.52 -0.11 -16.22
CA ASN A 15 -26.50 -1.52 -15.86
C ASN A 15 -26.19 -1.62 -14.37
N SER A 16 -26.71 -2.67 -13.74
CA SER A 16 -26.42 -3.02 -12.36
C SER A 16 -25.71 -4.36 -12.30
N TYR A 17 -24.65 -4.45 -11.49
CA TYR A 17 -23.81 -5.64 -11.37
C TYR A 17 -23.85 -6.17 -9.95
N PHE A 18 -23.89 -7.49 -9.84
CA PHE A 18 -24.03 -8.19 -8.57
C PHE A 18 -22.91 -9.21 -8.50
N CYS A 19 -22.18 -9.21 -7.38
CA CYS A 19 -21.09 -10.12 -7.14
C CYS A 19 -21.22 -10.72 -5.75
N LYS A 20 -20.99 -12.03 -5.64
CA LYS A 20 -21.00 -12.75 -4.37
C LYS A 20 -19.61 -13.19 -4.00
N CYS A 21 -19.29 -13.17 -2.72
CA CYS A 21 -18.05 -13.74 -2.21
C CYS A 21 -18.33 -14.56 -0.95
N PRO A 22 -17.75 -15.78 -0.81
CA PRO A 22 -17.73 -16.48 0.46
C PRO A 22 -17.09 -15.61 1.56
N ALA A 23 -17.57 -15.76 2.79
CA ALA A 23 -17.06 -15.03 3.96
C ALA A 23 -15.63 -15.40 4.35
N ASP A 24 -15.25 -16.66 4.09
CA ASP A 24 -14.03 -17.31 4.55
C ASP A 24 -12.95 -17.40 3.49
N GLN A 25 -13.27 -17.07 2.22
CA GLN A 25 -12.36 -17.12 1.10
C GLN A 25 -12.60 -15.95 0.15
N ILE A 26 -11.51 -15.31 -0.29
CA ILE A 26 -11.52 -14.29 -1.34
C ILE A 26 -11.71 -14.98 -2.69
N SER A 27 -12.97 -15.21 -3.08
CA SER A 27 -13.36 -15.84 -4.34
C SER A 27 -14.65 -15.20 -4.86
N PRO A 28 -14.59 -13.97 -5.39
CA PRO A 28 -15.76 -13.27 -5.90
C PRO A 28 -16.30 -13.95 -7.17
N VAL A 29 -17.62 -14.02 -7.31
CA VAL A 29 -18.33 -14.60 -8.45
C VAL A 29 -19.50 -13.70 -8.84
N GLY A 30 -19.51 -13.26 -10.10
CA GLY A 30 -20.62 -12.49 -10.67
C GLY A 30 -21.93 -13.27 -10.69
N VAL A 31 -23.05 -12.56 -10.59
CA VAL A 31 -24.39 -13.15 -10.73
C VAL A 31 -24.85 -12.99 -12.18
N ASP A 32 -25.08 -14.12 -12.85
CA ASP A 32 -25.71 -14.17 -14.17
C ASP A 32 -27.23 -14.25 -14.03
N PHE A 33 -27.93 -13.28 -14.63
CA PHE A 33 -29.40 -13.22 -14.67
C PHE A 33 -29.99 -13.91 -15.91
N GLY A 34 -29.30 -14.94 -16.43
CA GLY A 34 -29.71 -15.73 -17.59
C GLY A 34 -29.30 -15.12 -18.94
N SER A 35 -28.37 -14.16 -18.94
CA SER A 35 -27.91 -13.48 -20.16
C SER A 35 -26.53 -13.97 -20.64
N GLY A 36 -25.86 -14.84 -19.88
CA GLY A 36 -24.48 -15.26 -20.16
C GLY A 36 -23.47 -14.14 -19.90
N ARG A 37 -23.89 -13.07 -19.24
CA ARG A 37 -23.07 -11.94 -18.78
C ARG A 37 -23.45 -11.63 -17.34
N ASP A 38 -22.46 -11.19 -16.57
CA ASP A 38 -22.70 -10.71 -15.22
C ASP A 38 -23.45 -9.39 -15.26
N GLY A 39 -24.50 -9.26 -14.45
CA GLY A 39 -25.30 -8.04 -14.34
C GLY A 39 -26.58 -7.99 -15.19
N ILE A 40 -27.29 -6.89 -15.04
CA ILE A 40 -28.63 -6.69 -15.61
C ILE A 40 -28.80 -5.20 -16.00
N PRO A 41 -29.41 -4.89 -17.16
CA PRO A 41 -29.74 -3.50 -17.48
C PRO A 41 -30.60 -2.86 -16.39
N THR A 42 -30.27 -1.64 -15.98
CA THR A 42 -31.05 -0.86 -15.01
C THR A 42 -32.29 -0.28 -15.70
N ALA A 43 -33.23 -1.18 -15.98
CA ALA A 43 -34.46 -0.92 -16.71
C ALA A 43 -35.60 -1.67 -16.05
N ILE A 44 -36.76 -1.01 -15.92
CA ILE A 44 -38.00 -1.62 -15.46
C ILE A 44 -39.14 -1.29 -16.43
N LEU A 45 -39.93 -2.28 -16.80
CA LEU A 45 -41.11 -2.17 -17.64
C LEU A 45 -42.35 -2.47 -16.78
N TYR A 46 -43.14 -1.43 -16.52
CA TYR A 46 -44.47 -1.58 -15.95
C TYR A 46 -45.45 -1.96 -17.04
N ARG A 47 -46.28 -2.96 -16.75
CA ARG A 47 -47.27 -3.50 -17.68
C ARG A 47 -48.62 -3.50 -17.00
N ARG A 48 -49.64 -3.01 -17.69
CA ARG A 48 -51.01 -3.03 -17.15
C ARG A 48 -51.44 -4.45 -16.78
N ASP A 49 -51.94 -4.61 -15.56
CA ASP A 49 -52.48 -5.86 -15.02
C ASP A 49 -51.50 -7.06 -15.03
N LYS A 50 -50.19 -6.81 -15.14
CA LYS A 50 -49.13 -7.83 -15.09
C LYS A 50 -48.00 -7.41 -14.15
N GLU A 51 -47.25 -8.39 -13.66
CA GLU A 51 -46.02 -8.14 -12.91
C GLU A 51 -45.02 -7.31 -13.75
N PRO A 52 -44.25 -6.40 -13.13
CA PRO A 52 -43.20 -5.68 -13.83
C PRO A 52 -42.09 -6.62 -14.33
N LEU A 53 -41.42 -6.19 -15.39
CA LEU A 53 -40.18 -6.84 -15.87
C LEU A 53 -38.99 -5.94 -15.61
N VAL A 54 -37.81 -6.53 -15.44
CA VAL A 54 -36.55 -5.80 -15.32
C VAL A 54 -35.52 -6.32 -16.32
N GLY A 55 -34.51 -5.51 -16.63
CA GLY A 55 -33.36 -5.93 -17.45
C GLY A 55 -33.67 -6.14 -18.93
N ASN A 56 -33.00 -7.12 -19.55
CA ASN A 56 -33.21 -7.46 -20.96
C ASN A 56 -34.66 -7.86 -21.27
N PRO A 57 -35.38 -8.65 -20.44
CA PRO A 57 -36.80 -8.92 -20.65
C PRO A 57 -37.66 -7.65 -20.78
N ALA A 58 -37.39 -6.63 -19.95
CA ALA A 58 -38.11 -5.35 -20.01
C ALA A 58 -37.87 -4.62 -21.35
N LEU A 59 -36.61 -4.59 -21.81
CA LEU A 59 -36.21 -3.89 -23.03
C LEU A 59 -36.69 -4.62 -24.29
N HIS A 60 -36.61 -5.96 -24.30
CA HIS A 60 -37.06 -6.78 -25.42
C HIS A 60 -38.58 -6.76 -25.55
N GLU A 61 -39.33 -6.95 -24.45
CA GLU A 61 -40.80 -6.92 -24.51
C GLU A 61 -41.29 -5.56 -25.01
N TYR A 62 -40.73 -4.44 -24.50
CA TYR A 62 -41.07 -3.13 -25.04
C TYR A 62 -40.73 -3.01 -26.54
N GLY A 63 -39.54 -3.44 -26.95
CA GLY A 63 -39.04 -3.36 -28.32
C GLY A 63 -39.82 -4.18 -29.34
N GLU A 64 -40.34 -5.34 -28.95
CA GLU A 64 -41.08 -6.26 -29.80
C GLU A 64 -42.59 -5.97 -29.85
N SER A 65 -43.11 -5.25 -28.85
CA SER A 65 -44.53 -4.90 -28.78
C SER A 65 -45.00 -3.93 -29.87
N SER A 66 -46.27 -4.09 -30.25
CA SER A 66 -47.01 -3.17 -31.10
C SER A 66 -47.26 -1.82 -30.42
N ASN A 67 -47.62 -0.80 -31.21
CA ASN A 67 -47.94 0.52 -30.66
C ASN A 67 -49.11 0.48 -29.67
N GLU A 68 -50.12 -0.36 -29.96
CA GLU A 68 -51.30 -0.53 -29.10
C GLU A 68 -50.93 -1.15 -27.75
N GLU A 69 -50.06 -2.17 -27.74
CA GLU A 69 -49.57 -2.77 -26.49
C GLU A 69 -48.75 -1.77 -25.67
N ARG A 70 -47.91 -0.95 -26.33
CA ARG A 70 -47.09 0.07 -25.67
C ARG A 70 -47.91 1.17 -25.01
N GLU A 71 -49.15 1.43 -25.42
CA GLU A 71 -50.03 2.38 -24.73
C GLU A 71 -50.33 1.98 -23.27
N HIS A 72 -50.14 0.71 -22.94
CA HIS A 72 -50.32 0.15 -21.61
C HIS A 72 -49.01 -0.10 -20.87
N TYR A 73 -47.88 0.30 -21.46
CA TYR A 73 -46.55 0.09 -20.92
C TYR A 73 -45.92 1.40 -20.46
N ARG A 74 -45.08 1.29 -19.44
CA ARG A 74 -44.19 2.37 -19.02
C ARG A 74 -42.80 1.81 -18.79
N LEU A 75 -41.89 2.09 -19.72
CA LEU A 75 -40.48 1.74 -19.61
C LEU A 75 -39.74 2.86 -18.89
N CYS A 76 -39.05 2.53 -17.81
CA CYS A 76 -38.21 3.44 -17.06
C CYS A 76 -36.76 2.94 -17.09
N THR A 77 -35.82 3.83 -17.40
CA THR A 77 -34.36 3.56 -17.36
C THR A 77 -33.65 4.72 -16.66
N GLN A 78 -32.34 4.62 -16.42
CA GLN A 78 -31.49 5.75 -15.99
C GLN A 78 -31.98 6.53 -14.75
N PHE A 79 -32.74 5.91 -13.85
CA PHE A 79 -33.38 6.59 -12.71
C PHE A 79 -32.47 6.75 -11.47
N LYS A 80 -31.32 6.05 -11.39
CA LYS A 80 -30.38 6.14 -10.24
C LYS A 80 -29.96 7.58 -9.91
N PRO A 81 -29.52 8.41 -10.88
CA PRO A 81 -29.03 9.76 -10.56
C PRO A 81 -30.10 10.66 -9.92
N ASP A 82 -31.37 10.37 -10.18
CA ASP A 82 -32.49 11.27 -9.85
C ASP A 82 -33.27 10.84 -8.60
N VAL A 83 -32.83 9.80 -7.87
CA VAL A 83 -33.56 9.24 -6.71
C VAL A 83 -33.77 10.22 -5.56
N THR A 84 -32.96 11.29 -5.49
CA THR A 84 -33.10 12.34 -4.48
C THR A 84 -33.99 13.50 -4.93
N THR A 85 -34.14 13.71 -6.24
CA THR A 85 -34.89 14.84 -6.82
C THR A 85 -36.28 14.43 -7.30
N SER A 86 -36.52 13.14 -7.57
CA SER A 86 -37.77 12.61 -8.06
C SER A 86 -38.26 11.40 -7.24
N GLU A 87 -39.45 11.52 -6.65
CA GLU A 87 -40.13 10.40 -5.98
C GLU A 87 -40.43 9.25 -6.94
N GLU A 88 -40.71 9.56 -8.20
CA GLU A 88 -40.92 8.55 -9.24
C GLU A 88 -39.63 7.79 -9.55
N ALA A 89 -38.49 8.48 -9.63
CA ALA A 89 -37.19 7.84 -9.82
C ALA A 89 -36.83 6.94 -8.63
N ALA A 90 -37.07 7.40 -7.40
CA ALA A 90 -36.89 6.59 -6.20
C ALA A 90 -37.77 5.34 -6.21
N LYS A 91 -39.03 5.46 -6.60
CA LYS A 91 -39.95 4.32 -6.73
C LYS A 91 -39.53 3.34 -7.82
N ASN A 92 -39.10 3.84 -8.98
CA ASN A 92 -38.58 3.00 -10.06
C ASN A 92 -37.35 2.21 -9.60
N ALA A 93 -36.46 2.83 -8.80
CA ALA A 93 -35.30 2.15 -8.22
C ALA A 93 -35.69 1.06 -7.22
N GLU A 94 -36.66 1.35 -6.34
CA GLU A 94 -37.17 0.38 -5.37
C GLU A 94 -37.82 -0.81 -6.06
N ASP A 95 -38.75 -0.55 -6.98
CA ASP A 95 -39.46 -1.59 -7.74
C ASP A 95 -38.46 -2.41 -8.57
N PHE A 96 -37.47 -1.77 -9.21
CA PHE A 96 -36.42 -2.47 -9.95
C PHE A 96 -35.67 -3.45 -9.05
N LEU A 97 -35.12 -2.98 -7.93
CA LEU A 97 -34.34 -3.83 -7.02
C LEU A 97 -35.19 -4.95 -6.43
N ARG A 98 -36.46 -4.68 -6.10
CA ARG A 98 -37.41 -5.67 -5.59
C ARG A 98 -37.70 -6.74 -6.63
N THR A 99 -38.02 -6.33 -7.86
CA THR A 99 -38.31 -7.26 -8.95
C THR A 99 -37.09 -8.09 -9.33
N VAL A 100 -35.86 -7.56 -9.22
CA VAL A 100 -34.63 -8.35 -9.38
C VAL A 100 -34.59 -9.52 -8.38
N VAL A 101 -34.92 -9.28 -7.10
CA VAL A 101 -34.97 -10.35 -6.09
C VAL A 101 -36.06 -11.36 -6.41
N GLU A 102 -37.29 -10.90 -6.69
CA GLU A 102 -38.44 -11.74 -6.98
C GLU A 102 -38.22 -12.62 -8.23
N GLN A 103 -37.67 -12.05 -9.30
CA GLN A 103 -37.35 -12.79 -10.52
C GLN A 103 -36.20 -13.78 -10.31
N SER A 104 -35.16 -13.39 -9.55
CA SER A 104 -34.06 -14.29 -9.20
C SER A 104 -34.56 -15.52 -8.44
N GLN A 105 -35.48 -15.33 -7.49
CA GLN A 105 -36.11 -16.44 -6.77
C GLN A 105 -36.90 -17.37 -7.71
N LYS A 106 -37.72 -16.80 -8.61
CA LYS A 106 -38.50 -17.57 -9.60
C LYS A 106 -37.61 -18.35 -10.58
N GLN A 107 -36.43 -17.83 -10.90
CA GLN A 107 -35.46 -18.45 -11.81
C GLN A 107 -34.42 -19.32 -11.09
N HIS A 108 -34.55 -19.53 -9.78
CA HIS A 108 -33.59 -20.27 -8.95
C HIS A 108 -32.16 -19.71 -9.00
N ILE A 109 -32.01 -18.42 -9.28
CA ILE A 109 -30.73 -17.70 -9.18
C ILE A 109 -30.42 -17.47 -7.71
N VAL A 110 -29.24 -17.92 -7.28
CA VAL A 110 -28.78 -17.78 -5.88
C VAL A 110 -28.36 -16.33 -5.62
N LEU A 111 -29.31 -15.46 -5.33
CA LEU A 111 -29.08 -14.05 -4.95
C LEU A 111 -29.40 -13.79 -3.47
N ASP A 112 -30.56 -14.27 -3.00
CA ASP A 112 -31.14 -14.12 -1.64
C ASP A 112 -30.43 -13.12 -0.70
N PRO A 113 -30.66 -11.80 -0.86
CA PRO A 113 -29.98 -10.77 -0.06
C PRO A 113 -30.11 -10.96 1.45
N ALA A 114 -31.22 -11.55 1.93
CA ALA A 114 -31.48 -11.76 3.35
C ALA A 114 -30.49 -12.73 4.04
N ARG A 115 -29.73 -13.51 3.26
CA ARG A 115 -28.69 -14.43 3.78
C ARG A 115 -27.28 -13.86 3.73
N HIS A 116 -27.13 -12.63 3.24
CA HIS A 116 -25.83 -12.05 2.92
C HIS A 116 -25.56 -10.76 3.69
N GLU A 117 -24.29 -10.45 3.89
CA GLU A 117 -23.86 -9.07 4.13
C GLU A 117 -23.98 -8.32 2.79
N VAL A 118 -24.90 -7.35 2.70
CA VAL A 118 -25.14 -6.61 1.45
C VAL A 118 -24.32 -5.32 1.44
N ILE A 119 -23.49 -5.18 0.41
CA ILE A 119 -22.68 -3.99 0.16
C ILE A 119 -23.19 -3.34 -1.12
N VAL A 120 -23.42 -2.02 -1.11
CA VAL A 120 -23.84 -1.26 -2.29
C VAL A 120 -22.81 -0.17 -2.56
N GLY A 121 -22.31 -0.13 -3.79
CA GLY A 121 -21.45 0.93 -4.30
C GLY A 121 -22.19 2.25 -4.42
N VAL A 122 -21.55 3.34 -3.99
CA VAL A 122 -22.01 4.71 -4.23
C VAL A 122 -20.87 5.59 -4.77
N PRO A 123 -21.18 6.61 -5.60
CA PRO A 123 -20.18 7.58 -6.03
C PRO A 123 -19.53 8.28 -4.83
N SER A 124 -18.25 8.61 -4.90
CA SER A 124 -17.53 9.26 -3.81
C SER A 124 -18.15 10.59 -3.39
N GLU A 125 -18.56 11.40 -4.38
CA GLU A 125 -19.21 12.70 -4.17
C GLU A 125 -20.68 12.59 -3.71
N ALA A 126 -21.22 11.37 -3.58
CA ALA A 126 -22.60 11.19 -3.12
C ALA A 126 -22.76 11.70 -1.68
N GLY A 127 -23.48 12.83 -1.55
CA GLY A 127 -23.81 13.41 -0.25
C GLY A 127 -24.74 12.53 0.60
N GLU A 128 -24.86 12.87 1.89
CA GLU A 128 -25.60 12.05 2.86
C GLU A 128 -27.09 11.87 2.50
N GLY A 129 -27.69 12.83 1.80
CA GLY A 129 -29.07 12.72 1.30
C GLY A 129 -29.24 11.57 0.31
N PHE A 130 -28.33 11.45 -0.67
CA PHE A 130 -28.33 10.35 -1.64
C PHE A 130 -28.10 9.01 -0.94
N ARG A 131 -27.09 8.95 -0.05
CA ARG A 131 -26.76 7.74 0.72
C ARG A 131 -27.95 7.27 1.56
N THR A 132 -28.60 8.19 2.29
CA THR A 132 -29.79 7.87 3.08
C THR A 132 -30.91 7.35 2.21
N LYS A 133 -31.20 8.04 1.09
CA LYS A 133 -32.26 7.64 0.18
C LYS A 133 -32.01 6.26 -0.43
N LEU A 134 -30.77 5.95 -0.80
CA LEU A 134 -30.42 4.65 -1.35
C LEU A 134 -30.55 3.52 -0.31
N ARG A 135 -30.20 3.76 0.97
CA ARG A 135 -30.45 2.79 2.06
C ARG A 135 -31.94 2.51 2.24
N GLU A 136 -32.77 3.55 2.21
CA GLU A 136 -34.24 3.41 2.29
C GLU A 136 -34.79 2.57 1.14
N ILE A 137 -34.38 2.89 -0.09
CA ILE A 137 -34.78 2.16 -1.30
C ILE A 137 -34.36 0.68 -1.21
N ALA A 138 -33.10 0.41 -0.87
CA ALA A 138 -32.59 -0.97 -0.78
C ALA A 138 -33.32 -1.77 0.31
N LYS A 139 -33.58 -1.15 1.46
CA LYS A 139 -34.32 -1.77 2.57
C LYS A 139 -35.75 -2.11 2.16
N ALA A 140 -36.46 -1.16 1.54
CA ALA A 140 -37.82 -1.36 1.05
C ALA A 140 -37.90 -2.44 -0.04
N ALA A 141 -36.86 -2.57 -0.86
CA ALA A 141 -36.72 -3.59 -1.90
C ALA A 141 -36.33 -4.99 -1.39
N GLY A 142 -36.09 -5.17 -0.08
CA GLY A 142 -35.80 -6.49 0.51
C GLY A 142 -34.30 -6.83 0.65
N TYR A 143 -33.40 -5.85 0.53
CA TYR A 143 -31.96 -6.05 0.72
C TYR A 143 -31.50 -5.90 2.18
N GLY A 144 -32.42 -5.58 3.10
CA GLY A 144 -32.10 -5.38 4.51
C GLY A 144 -31.29 -4.11 4.76
N ASP A 145 -30.49 -4.12 5.84
CA ASP A 145 -29.62 -3.00 6.19
C ASP A 145 -28.31 -3.11 5.39
N VAL A 146 -28.19 -2.31 4.34
CA VAL A 146 -27.03 -2.34 3.43
C VAL A 146 -25.87 -1.48 3.93
N LYS A 147 -24.63 -1.94 3.67
CA LYS A 147 -23.41 -1.15 3.86
C LYS A 147 -23.11 -0.38 2.57
N LEU A 148 -23.08 0.94 2.64
CA LEU A 148 -22.69 1.78 1.51
C LEU A 148 -21.18 2.00 1.50
N LEU A 149 -20.53 1.72 0.36
CA LEU A 149 -19.10 1.90 0.17
C LEU A 149 -18.81 2.65 -1.13
N ASP A 150 -17.73 3.41 -1.13
CA ASP A 150 -17.37 4.25 -2.27
C ASP A 150 -16.90 3.36 -3.44
N GLU A 151 -17.50 3.56 -4.61
CA GLU A 151 -17.23 2.83 -5.85
C GLU A 151 -15.72 2.75 -6.20
N PRO A 152 -14.91 3.83 -6.02
CA PRO A 152 -13.47 3.78 -6.30
C PRO A 152 -12.68 2.76 -5.48
N LYS A 153 -13.13 2.44 -4.26
CA LYS A 153 -12.49 1.39 -3.44
C LYS A 153 -12.71 0.02 -4.06
N GLY A 154 -13.91 -0.23 -4.59
CA GLY A 154 -14.21 -1.43 -5.36
C GLY A 154 -13.32 -1.55 -6.59
N ALA A 155 -13.18 -0.45 -7.35
CA ALA A 155 -12.30 -0.41 -8.51
C ALA A 155 -10.86 -0.80 -8.17
N LEU A 156 -10.28 -0.18 -7.14
CA LEU A 156 -8.93 -0.48 -6.66
C LEU A 156 -8.76 -1.95 -6.22
N LEU A 157 -9.70 -2.46 -5.42
CA LEU A 157 -9.63 -3.81 -4.86
C LEU A 157 -9.68 -4.91 -5.92
N SER A 158 -10.52 -4.76 -6.95
CA SER A 158 -10.57 -5.74 -8.05
C SER A 158 -9.24 -5.80 -8.81
N HIS A 159 -8.65 -4.65 -9.17
CA HIS A 159 -7.35 -4.61 -9.85
C HIS A 159 -6.20 -5.17 -8.99
N LEU A 160 -6.20 -4.90 -7.68
CA LEU A 160 -5.23 -5.50 -6.76
C LEU A 160 -5.41 -7.02 -6.66
N TRP A 161 -6.65 -7.51 -6.62
CA TRP A 161 -6.93 -8.94 -6.58
C TRP A 161 -6.51 -9.67 -7.86
N HIS A 162 -6.67 -9.04 -9.02
CA HIS A 162 -6.15 -9.54 -10.30
C HIS A 162 -4.63 -9.41 -10.44
N LYS A 163 -3.96 -8.74 -9.49
CA LYS A 163 -2.51 -8.48 -9.46
C LYS A 163 -2.01 -7.67 -10.65
N ASP A 164 -2.83 -6.74 -11.13
CA ASP A 164 -2.48 -5.85 -12.24
C ASP A 164 -1.33 -4.90 -11.86
N PHE A 165 -1.20 -4.60 -10.56
CA PHE A 165 -0.08 -3.87 -9.98
C PHE A 165 0.08 -4.23 -8.49
N SER A 166 1.19 -3.80 -7.89
CA SER A 166 1.53 -4.18 -6.52
C SER A 166 0.76 -3.38 -5.46
N PRO A 167 0.52 -3.95 -4.26
CA PRO A 167 0.01 -3.18 -3.12
C PRO A 167 0.88 -1.97 -2.75
N ASP A 168 2.19 -2.03 -3.00
CA ASP A 168 3.10 -0.90 -2.80
C ASP A 168 2.75 0.31 -3.67
N GLU A 169 2.45 0.05 -4.95
CA GLU A 169 2.02 1.09 -5.89
C GLU A 169 0.66 1.68 -5.48
N ALA A 170 -0.25 0.86 -4.93
CA ALA A 170 -1.52 1.33 -4.38
C ALA A 170 -1.33 2.34 -3.23
N LEU A 171 -0.27 2.19 -2.44
CA LEU A 171 0.01 3.06 -1.29
C LEU A 171 0.59 4.41 -1.67
N ARG A 172 1.42 4.41 -2.72
CA ARG A 172 2.07 5.63 -3.19
C ARG A 172 1.07 6.59 -3.82
N GLY A 173 0.13 6.05 -4.60
CA GLY A 173 -1.04 6.79 -5.08
C GLY A 173 -1.65 6.21 -6.35
N VAL A 174 -2.98 6.11 -6.38
CA VAL A 174 -3.75 5.62 -7.53
C VAL A 174 -4.86 6.62 -7.85
N LEU A 175 -4.98 7.00 -9.12
CA LEU A 175 -6.10 7.78 -9.62
C LEU A 175 -7.15 6.84 -10.19
N ILE A 176 -8.34 6.83 -9.62
CA ILE A 176 -9.51 6.16 -10.19
C ILE A 176 -10.25 7.17 -11.07
N VAL A 177 -10.59 6.76 -12.28
CA VAL A 177 -11.43 7.50 -13.23
C VAL A 177 -12.66 6.64 -13.49
N ASP A 178 -13.74 6.90 -12.76
CA ASP A 178 -15.01 6.24 -12.98
C ASP A 178 -15.87 7.09 -13.91
N PHE A 179 -15.92 6.71 -15.18
CA PHE A 179 -16.75 7.38 -16.17
C PHE A 179 -17.91 6.48 -16.57
N GLY A 180 -19.04 6.72 -15.90
CA GLY A 180 -20.25 5.91 -16.00
C GLY A 180 -21.27 6.41 -17.03
N GLY A 181 -22.49 5.89 -16.91
CA GLY A 181 -23.62 6.28 -17.75
C GLY A 181 -24.26 7.62 -17.34
N GLY A 182 -24.15 7.99 -16.07
CA GLY A 182 -24.76 9.20 -15.52
C GLY A 182 -23.75 10.25 -15.07
N THR A 183 -22.62 9.82 -14.52
CA THR A 183 -21.64 10.68 -13.84
C THR A 183 -20.22 10.35 -14.30
N CYS A 184 -19.30 11.28 -14.01
CA CYS A 184 -17.87 11.10 -14.19
C CYS A 184 -17.18 11.53 -12.90
N ASP A 185 -16.61 10.56 -12.20
CA ASP A 185 -16.03 10.71 -10.87
C ASP A 185 -14.54 10.37 -10.92
N PHE A 186 -13.74 11.16 -10.21
CA PHE A 186 -12.32 10.98 -10.06
C PHE A 186 -12.00 10.84 -8.58
N ALA A 187 -11.17 9.88 -8.23
CA ALA A 187 -10.74 9.69 -6.85
C ALA A 187 -9.26 9.36 -6.78
N PHE A 188 -8.51 10.12 -5.98
CA PHE A 188 -7.12 9.83 -5.68
C PHE A 188 -7.02 9.10 -4.35
N LEU A 189 -6.57 7.84 -4.41
CA LEU A 189 -6.46 6.94 -3.27
C LEU A 189 -5.00 6.68 -2.92
N ARG A 190 -4.74 6.53 -1.62
CA ARG A 190 -3.51 5.92 -1.09
C ARG A 190 -3.93 4.78 -0.17
N SER A 191 -3.59 3.55 -0.52
CA SER A 191 -4.29 2.37 0.01
C SER A 191 -5.78 2.42 -0.33
N LEU A 192 -6.64 1.91 0.54
CA LEU A 192 -8.09 2.08 0.50
C LEU A 192 -8.56 3.44 1.02
N HIS A 193 -7.66 4.33 1.41
CA HIS A 193 -8.02 5.67 1.87
C HIS A 193 -8.18 6.61 0.68
N GLU A 194 -9.39 7.13 0.50
CA GLU A 194 -9.68 8.18 -0.46
C GLU A 194 -9.16 9.52 0.07
N CYS A 195 -8.07 10.01 -0.52
CA CYS A 195 -7.46 11.28 -0.11
C CYS A 195 -8.26 12.47 -0.65
N TYR A 196 -8.65 12.37 -1.93
CA TYR A 196 -9.43 13.40 -2.61
C TYR A 196 -10.38 12.74 -3.60
N SER A 197 -11.58 13.27 -3.68
CA SER A 197 -12.54 13.02 -4.75
C SER A 197 -12.96 14.34 -5.39
N TRP A 198 -13.34 14.26 -6.66
CA TRP A 198 -14.00 15.30 -7.43
C TRP A 198 -14.71 14.67 -8.61
N GLY A 199 -15.67 15.35 -9.21
CA GLY A 199 -16.42 14.78 -10.32
C GLY A 199 -17.48 15.72 -10.83
N ASP A 200 -18.29 15.21 -11.76
CA ASP A 200 -19.44 15.92 -12.31
C ASP A 200 -20.60 14.94 -12.49
N MET A 201 -21.69 15.21 -11.76
CA MET A 201 -22.90 14.39 -11.73
C MET A 201 -23.73 14.50 -13.03
N GLU A 202 -23.41 15.47 -13.90
CA GLU A 202 -24.08 15.69 -15.18
C GLU A 202 -23.27 15.14 -16.36
N LEU A 203 -21.97 14.88 -16.17
CA LEU A 203 -21.07 14.37 -17.19
C LEU A 203 -21.13 12.83 -17.26
N GLY A 204 -21.98 12.29 -18.12
CA GLY A 204 -22.14 10.84 -18.25
C GLY A 204 -22.39 10.35 -19.66
N GLY A 205 -22.41 9.03 -19.82
CA GLY A 205 -22.76 8.33 -21.06
C GLY A 205 -24.10 8.77 -21.69
N ARG A 206 -25.06 9.26 -20.89
CA ARG A 206 -26.36 9.79 -21.35
C ARG A 206 -26.23 11.01 -22.28
N LEU A 207 -25.19 11.83 -22.12
CA LEU A 207 -24.91 12.95 -23.03
C LEU A 207 -24.52 12.43 -24.42
N PHE A 208 -23.77 11.33 -24.47
CA PHE A 208 -23.39 10.68 -25.71
C PHE A 208 -24.58 9.91 -26.32
N ASP A 209 -25.47 9.34 -25.51
CA ASP A 209 -26.72 8.75 -26.02
C ASP A 209 -27.54 9.82 -26.76
N ASP A 210 -27.67 11.01 -26.17
CA ASP A 210 -28.36 12.14 -26.79
C ASP A 210 -27.62 12.70 -28.03
N LEU A 211 -26.28 12.74 -28.02
CA LEU A 211 -25.49 13.10 -29.20
C LEU A 211 -25.78 12.16 -30.38
N PHE A 212 -25.82 10.85 -30.14
CA PHE A 212 -26.14 9.86 -31.17
C PHE A 212 -27.61 9.94 -31.60
N PHE A 213 -28.52 10.28 -30.69
CA PHE A 213 -29.91 10.55 -31.03
C PHE A 213 -30.05 11.76 -31.95
N ARG A 214 -29.35 12.87 -31.68
CA ARG A 214 -29.32 14.03 -32.57
C ARG A 214 -28.71 13.72 -33.92
N TRP A 215 -27.58 13.00 -33.94
CA TRP A 215 -26.99 12.55 -35.19
C TRP A 215 -28.00 11.72 -36.00
N PHE A 216 -28.71 10.82 -35.34
CA PHE A 216 -29.73 10.01 -35.99
C PHE A 216 -30.86 10.87 -36.60
N LEU A 217 -31.35 11.89 -35.87
CA LEU A 217 -32.38 12.79 -36.38
C LEU A 217 -31.89 13.66 -37.55
N ASP A 218 -30.63 14.10 -37.54
CA ASP A 218 -30.03 14.86 -38.65
C ASP A 218 -30.01 14.04 -39.94
N GLU A 219 -29.70 12.74 -39.87
CA GLU A 219 -29.69 11.83 -41.03
C GLU A 219 -31.08 11.31 -41.41
N ASN A 220 -32.03 11.32 -40.46
CA ASN A 220 -33.36 10.73 -40.62
C ASN A 220 -34.44 11.76 -40.24
N ALA A 221 -34.54 12.86 -40.98
CA ALA A 221 -35.41 14.00 -40.65
C ALA A 221 -36.91 13.65 -40.45
N ALA A 222 -37.39 12.55 -41.03
CA ALA A 222 -38.76 12.06 -40.85
C ALA A 222 -38.97 11.26 -39.55
N ALA A 223 -37.90 10.75 -38.94
CA ALA A 223 -37.97 9.80 -37.84
C ALA A 223 -38.55 10.42 -36.57
N LEU A 224 -38.29 11.70 -36.28
CA LEU A 224 -38.79 12.34 -35.05
C LEU A 224 -40.32 12.24 -34.92
N LYS A 225 -41.05 12.54 -36.01
CA LYS A 225 -42.52 12.48 -36.02
C LYS A 225 -43.03 11.06 -35.81
N GLU A 226 -42.36 10.07 -36.37
CA GLU A 226 -42.72 8.66 -36.20
C GLU A 226 -42.47 8.20 -34.75
N ILE A 227 -41.33 8.57 -34.19
CA ILE A 227 -40.92 8.28 -32.82
C ILE A 227 -41.90 8.88 -31.81
N GLU A 228 -42.24 10.16 -31.97
CA GLU A 228 -43.20 10.85 -31.11
C GLU A 228 -44.60 10.24 -31.22
N ARG A 229 -45.05 9.92 -32.44
CA ARG A 229 -46.35 9.26 -32.66
C ARG A 229 -46.42 7.91 -31.97
N ALA A 230 -45.33 7.16 -31.98
CA ALA A 230 -45.24 5.86 -31.32
C ALA A 230 -44.89 5.95 -29.82
N ARG A 231 -44.69 7.18 -29.28
CA ARG A 231 -44.28 7.45 -27.89
C ARG A 231 -42.97 6.78 -27.50
N ASP A 232 -42.09 6.56 -28.48
CA ASP A 232 -40.84 5.84 -28.30
C ASP A 232 -39.65 6.75 -28.07
N THR A 233 -39.84 8.07 -27.94
CA THR A 233 -38.74 9.05 -27.82
C THR A 233 -37.72 8.62 -26.78
N TYR A 234 -38.20 8.25 -25.59
CA TYR A 234 -37.33 7.80 -24.52
C TYR A 234 -36.61 6.48 -24.85
N TYR A 235 -37.32 5.50 -25.42
CA TYR A 235 -36.75 4.20 -25.81
C TYR A 235 -35.69 4.32 -26.92
N VAL A 236 -35.97 5.11 -27.95
CA VAL A 236 -35.02 5.33 -29.06
C VAL A 236 -33.78 6.05 -28.56
N GLN A 237 -33.95 7.07 -27.73
CA GLN A 237 -32.83 7.86 -27.20
C GLN A 237 -32.00 7.07 -26.18
N SER A 238 -32.62 6.52 -25.13
CA SER A 238 -31.90 5.95 -23.97
C SER A 238 -31.44 4.50 -24.16
N TYR A 239 -31.99 3.79 -25.16
CA TYR A 239 -31.65 2.40 -25.46
C TYR A 239 -31.10 2.22 -26.88
N LEU A 240 -31.89 2.48 -27.94
CA LEU A 240 -31.42 2.15 -29.29
C LEU A 240 -30.20 2.99 -29.71
N CYS A 241 -30.19 4.29 -29.43
CA CYS A 241 -29.03 5.15 -29.71
C CYS A 241 -27.83 4.82 -28.81
N ARG A 242 -28.08 4.35 -27.58
CA ARG A 242 -27.03 3.81 -26.70
C ARG A 242 -26.38 2.57 -27.30
N GLU A 243 -27.16 1.64 -27.85
CA GLU A 243 -26.61 0.47 -28.55
C GLU A 243 -25.77 0.85 -29.77
N VAL A 244 -26.15 1.93 -30.48
CA VAL A 244 -25.33 2.46 -31.57
C VAL A 244 -24.04 3.07 -31.05
N LYS A 245 -24.13 3.91 -30.02
CA LYS A 245 -23.00 4.53 -29.33
C LYS A 245 -21.99 3.49 -28.87
N GLU A 246 -22.42 2.46 -28.16
CA GLU A 246 -21.54 1.40 -27.63
C GLU A 246 -20.87 0.59 -28.75
N PHE A 247 -21.62 0.27 -29.81
CA PHE A 247 -21.03 -0.39 -30.99
C PHE A 247 -19.99 0.50 -31.68
N PHE A 248 -20.30 1.78 -31.83
CA PHE A 248 -19.37 2.75 -32.41
C PHE A 248 -18.13 2.91 -31.56
N SER A 249 -18.25 3.13 -30.25
CA SER A 249 -17.11 3.35 -29.35
C SER A 249 -16.18 2.14 -29.30
N LEU A 250 -16.73 0.92 -29.25
CA LEU A 250 -15.94 -0.31 -29.31
C LEU A 250 -15.21 -0.45 -30.65
N THR A 251 -15.85 -0.09 -31.77
CA THR A 251 -15.19 -0.11 -33.08
C THR A 251 -14.06 0.89 -33.16
N MET A 252 -14.27 2.12 -32.69
CA MET A 252 -13.24 3.18 -32.68
C MET A 252 -12.10 2.89 -31.69
N ALA A 253 -12.35 2.14 -30.62
CA ALA A 253 -11.32 1.65 -29.72
C ALA A 253 -10.41 0.61 -30.39
N ARG A 254 -10.94 -0.16 -31.34
CA ARG A 254 -10.16 -1.12 -32.14
C ARG A 254 -9.42 -0.44 -33.29
N ASP A 255 -10.14 0.33 -34.10
CA ASP A 255 -9.60 1.00 -35.29
C ASP A 255 -10.38 2.30 -35.57
N ARG A 256 -9.71 3.44 -35.39
CA ARG A 256 -10.29 4.78 -35.59
C ARG A 256 -10.43 5.17 -37.08
N SER A 257 -9.88 4.37 -38.00
CA SER A 257 -10.00 4.62 -39.45
C SER A 257 -11.26 4.03 -40.06
N GLU A 258 -11.95 3.13 -39.34
CA GLU A 258 -13.16 2.49 -39.82
C GLU A 258 -14.33 3.49 -39.97
N SER A 259 -15.23 3.17 -40.90
CA SER A 259 -16.53 3.82 -41.03
C SER A 259 -17.62 2.78 -40.89
N VAL A 260 -18.61 3.04 -40.03
CA VAL A 260 -19.61 2.06 -39.62
C VAL A 260 -21.03 2.54 -39.84
N ASN A 261 -21.92 1.57 -40.06
CA ASN A 261 -23.36 1.77 -40.22
C ASN A 261 -24.08 0.96 -39.15
N LYS A 262 -25.17 1.49 -38.59
CA LYS A 262 -26.03 0.72 -37.68
C LYS A 262 -27.48 1.19 -37.76
N SER A 263 -28.41 0.23 -37.72
CA SER A 263 -29.84 0.49 -37.67
C SER A 263 -30.27 0.98 -36.28
N VAL A 264 -31.26 1.87 -36.25
CA VAL A 264 -31.91 2.35 -35.03
C VAL A 264 -33.34 1.83 -35.03
N GLY A 265 -33.50 0.56 -34.65
CA GLY A 265 -34.78 -0.15 -34.69
C GLY A 265 -35.46 -0.04 -36.07
N ARG A 266 -36.77 0.22 -36.05
CA ARG A 266 -37.57 0.46 -37.27
C ARG A 266 -37.51 1.90 -37.81
N TYR A 267 -36.91 2.83 -37.06
CA TYR A 267 -37.01 4.27 -37.34
C TYR A 267 -36.01 4.77 -38.37
N GLY A 268 -34.94 4.00 -38.63
CA GLY A 268 -33.95 4.36 -39.64
C GLY A 268 -32.57 3.77 -39.36
N SER A 269 -31.52 4.45 -39.84
CA SER A 269 -30.13 4.03 -39.66
C SER A 269 -29.19 5.22 -39.59
N LEU A 270 -28.10 5.08 -38.84
CA LEU A 270 -26.94 5.96 -38.93
C LEU A 270 -25.92 5.35 -39.90
N ARG A 271 -25.44 6.15 -40.87
CA ARG A 271 -24.55 5.68 -41.93
C ARG A 271 -23.26 6.49 -42.01
N GLY A 272 -22.16 5.83 -42.35
CA GLY A 272 -20.87 6.49 -42.56
C GLY A 272 -20.27 7.07 -41.28
N MET A 273 -20.70 6.59 -40.10
CA MET A 273 -20.20 7.07 -38.81
C MET A 273 -18.70 6.80 -38.75
N ASN A 274 -17.91 7.85 -38.51
CA ASN A 274 -16.46 7.76 -38.40
C ASN A 274 -15.96 8.66 -37.27
N TRP A 275 -14.70 8.46 -36.87
CA TRP A 275 -14.12 9.15 -35.72
C TRP A 275 -14.15 10.68 -35.84
N ASN A 276 -13.82 11.23 -37.00
CA ASN A 276 -13.77 12.68 -37.22
C ASN A 276 -15.18 13.30 -37.09
N ALA A 277 -16.18 12.69 -37.71
CA ALA A 277 -17.57 13.15 -37.58
C ALA A 277 -18.06 13.11 -36.11
N PHE A 278 -17.68 12.08 -35.36
CA PHE A 278 -17.95 12.03 -33.93
C PHE A 278 -17.26 13.16 -33.16
N LEU A 279 -15.96 13.40 -33.40
CA LEU A 279 -15.22 14.47 -32.73
C LEU A 279 -15.83 15.85 -32.98
N ASP A 280 -16.22 16.14 -34.22
CA ASP A 280 -16.82 17.43 -34.58
C ASP A 280 -18.17 17.62 -33.87
N ARG A 281 -19.01 16.59 -33.84
CA ARG A 281 -20.29 16.60 -33.11
C ARG A 281 -20.10 16.70 -31.60
N ALA A 282 -19.12 16.03 -31.03
CA ALA A 282 -18.84 16.08 -29.60
C ALA A 282 -18.28 17.42 -29.14
N LYS A 283 -17.56 18.15 -30.01
CA LYS A 283 -17.04 19.50 -29.75
C LYS A 283 -18.11 20.59 -29.84
N ALA A 284 -19.17 20.35 -30.60
CA ALA A 284 -20.29 21.27 -30.82
C ALA A 284 -21.62 20.64 -30.38
N TYR A 285 -21.61 19.91 -29.26
CA TYR A 285 -22.79 19.22 -28.77
C TYR A 285 -23.81 20.23 -28.23
N GLU A 286 -25.07 20.00 -28.58
CA GLU A 286 -26.22 20.72 -28.06
C GLU A 286 -27.24 19.66 -27.62
N PRO A 287 -27.82 19.74 -26.42
CA PRO A 287 -28.89 18.86 -25.98
C PRO A 287 -30.09 18.86 -26.92
N SER A 288 -30.68 17.68 -27.19
CA SER A 288 -31.92 17.63 -27.95
C SER A 288 -33.09 18.25 -27.15
N PRO A 289 -34.12 18.82 -27.80
CA PRO A 289 -35.30 19.33 -27.10
C PRO A 289 -35.97 18.28 -26.20
N ALA A 290 -36.03 17.03 -26.67
CA ALA A 290 -36.55 15.91 -25.88
C ALA A 290 -35.75 15.67 -24.60
N PHE A 291 -34.42 15.74 -24.67
CA PHE A 291 -33.56 15.59 -23.51
C PHE A 291 -33.72 16.74 -22.53
N VAL A 292 -33.77 17.98 -23.02
CA VAL A 292 -34.00 19.17 -22.17
C VAL A 292 -35.36 19.09 -21.47
N SER A 293 -36.43 18.72 -22.18
CA SER A 293 -37.75 18.53 -21.58
C SER A 293 -37.77 17.43 -20.53
N TYR A 294 -37.05 16.32 -20.77
CA TYR A 294 -36.88 15.27 -19.76
C TYR A 294 -36.18 15.81 -18.50
N LEU A 295 -35.05 16.50 -18.67
CA LEU A 295 -34.28 17.09 -17.57
C LEU A 295 -35.10 18.08 -16.74
N GLN A 296 -35.89 18.94 -17.39
CA GLN A 296 -36.80 19.85 -16.70
C GLN A 296 -37.92 19.11 -15.96
N GLY A 297 -38.45 18.03 -16.56
CA GLY A 297 -39.51 17.22 -15.97
C GLY A 297 -39.10 16.52 -14.67
N ILE A 298 -37.82 16.14 -14.54
CA ILE A 298 -37.25 15.57 -13.31
C ILE A 298 -36.78 16.64 -12.31
N GLY A 299 -37.01 17.92 -12.59
CA GLY A 299 -36.64 19.03 -11.71
C GLY A 299 -35.14 19.33 -11.68
N LEU A 300 -34.36 18.91 -12.69
CA LEU A 300 -32.95 19.26 -12.77
C LEU A 300 -32.83 20.74 -13.17
N GLU A 301 -32.11 21.53 -12.38
CA GLU A 301 -31.85 22.95 -12.65
C GLU A 301 -30.40 23.16 -13.17
N SER A 302 -30.07 22.54 -14.30
CA SER A 302 -28.73 22.69 -14.90
C SER A 302 -28.63 23.92 -15.79
N GLY A 303 -27.83 24.90 -15.38
CA GLY A 303 -27.50 26.04 -16.23
C GLY A 303 -26.77 25.62 -17.52
N ARG A 304 -25.89 24.62 -17.43
CA ARG A 304 -25.07 24.13 -18.56
C ARG A 304 -25.91 23.36 -19.58
N LEU A 305 -26.84 22.51 -19.14
CA LEU A 305 -27.63 21.67 -20.06
C LEU A 305 -28.94 22.31 -20.51
N ILE A 306 -29.57 23.15 -19.68
CA ILE A 306 -30.93 23.68 -19.96
C ILE A 306 -30.89 25.13 -20.46
N ARG A 307 -29.98 25.96 -19.94
CA ARG A 307 -29.89 27.40 -20.27
C ARG A 307 -28.64 27.68 -21.10
N GLN A 308 -28.63 27.19 -22.34
CA GLN A 308 -27.46 27.30 -23.22
C GLN A 308 -27.44 28.58 -24.03
N ASP A 309 -26.34 29.33 -23.91
CA ASP A 309 -25.98 30.41 -24.83
C ASP A 309 -25.01 29.96 -25.94
N LYS A 310 -24.35 28.80 -25.77
CA LYS A 310 -23.32 28.26 -26.68
C LYS A 310 -23.29 26.72 -26.67
N PRO A 311 -22.84 26.07 -27.76
CA PRO A 311 -22.59 24.63 -27.79
C PRO A 311 -21.59 24.17 -26.73
N ILE A 312 -21.77 22.94 -26.24
CA ILE A 312 -20.90 22.27 -25.28
C ILE A 312 -19.85 21.44 -26.02
N ASN A 313 -18.60 21.54 -25.57
CA ASN A 313 -17.56 20.60 -25.98
C ASN A 313 -17.42 19.49 -24.93
N LEU A 314 -17.98 18.31 -25.21
CA LEU A 314 -18.03 17.17 -24.27
C LEU A 314 -16.63 16.63 -23.94
N ILE A 315 -15.72 16.62 -24.92
CA ILE A 315 -14.34 16.13 -24.73
C ILE A 315 -13.56 17.09 -23.84
N GLU A 316 -13.71 18.39 -24.09
CA GLU A 316 -13.06 19.41 -23.30
C GLU A 316 -13.65 19.50 -21.88
N TRP A 317 -14.96 19.27 -21.72
CA TRP A 317 -15.57 19.16 -20.40
C TRP A 317 -14.91 18.04 -19.58
N PHE A 318 -14.76 16.82 -20.13
CA PHE A 318 -14.02 15.75 -19.46
C PHE A 318 -12.57 16.15 -19.13
N ARG A 319 -11.84 16.73 -20.10
CA ARG A 319 -10.45 17.17 -19.90
C ARG A 319 -10.33 18.21 -18.79
N GLN A 320 -11.23 19.18 -18.75
CA GLN A 320 -11.25 20.24 -17.73
C GLN A 320 -11.58 19.67 -16.36
N SER A 321 -12.59 18.80 -16.25
CA SER A 321 -12.93 18.13 -14.99
C SER A 321 -11.73 17.35 -14.42
N LEU A 322 -10.96 16.66 -15.27
CA LEU A 322 -9.72 15.99 -14.86
C LEU A 322 -8.65 16.98 -14.40
N THR A 323 -8.27 17.91 -15.28
CA THR A 323 -7.11 18.79 -15.06
C THR A 323 -7.33 19.82 -13.97
N GLN A 324 -8.53 20.40 -13.87
CA GLN A 324 -8.89 21.36 -12.84
C GLN A 324 -8.92 20.69 -11.47
N GLY A 325 -9.49 19.49 -11.35
CA GLY A 325 -9.51 18.77 -10.07
C GLY A 325 -8.10 18.42 -9.59
N LEU A 326 -7.23 17.93 -10.47
CA LEU A 326 -5.81 17.69 -10.12
C LEU A 326 -5.12 18.97 -9.61
N ALA A 327 -5.33 20.10 -10.29
CA ALA A 327 -4.75 21.38 -9.90
C ALA A 327 -5.31 21.90 -8.56
N GLU A 328 -6.63 21.88 -8.36
CA GLU A 328 -7.30 22.36 -7.15
C GLU A 328 -6.90 21.54 -5.91
N LYS A 329 -6.81 20.21 -6.06
CA LYS A 329 -6.39 19.30 -4.99
C LYS A 329 -4.87 19.21 -4.84
N LYS A 330 -4.10 19.90 -5.70
CA LYS A 330 -2.64 19.95 -5.72
C LYS A 330 -2.00 18.56 -5.86
N ILE A 331 -2.58 17.71 -6.71
CA ILE A 331 -2.08 16.38 -7.01
C ILE A 331 -1.11 16.50 -8.19
N GLY A 332 0.17 16.25 -7.95
CA GLY A 332 1.18 16.21 -9.01
C GLY A 332 1.09 14.92 -9.81
N THR A 333 1.49 14.94 -11.08
CA THR A 333 1.55 13.73 -11.91
C THR A 333 2.51 12.68 -11.33
N GLY A 334 3.57 13.12 -10.64
CA GLY A 334 4.49 12.24 -9.92
C GLY A 334 3.91 11.58 -8.66
N ASP A 335 2.75 12.05 -8.16
CA ASP A 335 2.04 11.41 -7.04
C ASP A 335 1.19 10.21 -7.50
N ILE A 336 0.97 10.05 -8.81
CA ILE A 336 0.09 9.04 -9.38
C ILE A 336 0.93 7.89 -9.94
N CYS A 337 0.93 6.75 -9.26
CA CYS A 337 1.64 5.55 -9.71
C CYS A 337 0.85 4.75 -10.76
N ARG A 338 -0.48 4.71 -10.61
CA ARG A 338 -1.40 4.01 -11.52
C ARG A 338 -2.68 4.80 -11.71
N VAL A 339 -3.31 4.60 -12.86
CA VAL A 339 -4.63 5.14 -13.18
C VAL A 339 -5.55 3.96 -13.48
N ILE A 340 -6.69 3.86 -12.81
CA ILE A 340 -7.69 2.81 -13.06
C ILE A 340 -8.88 3.42 -13.78
N LEU A 341 -9.27 2.81 -14.90
CA LEU A 341 -10.47 3.16 -15.64
C LEU A 341 -11.65 2.27 -15.22
N ALA A 342 -12.66 2.87 -14.60
CA ALA A 342 -13.91 2.25 -14.22
C ALA A 342 -15.09 2.86 -14.99
N GLY A 343 -16.20 2.13 -15.07
CA GLY A 343 -17.41 2.58 -15.76
C GLY A 343 -17.35 2.42 -17.29
N GLY A 344 -18.52 2.24 -17.92
CA GLY A 344 -18.59 1.92 -19.35
C GLY A 344 -18.12 3.03 -20.29
N SER A 345 -18.29 4.31 -19.91
CA SER A 345 -17.89 5.46 -20.72
C SER A 345 -16.38 5.70 -20.68
N SER A 346 -15.66 5.14 -19.69
CA SER A 346 -14.18 5.19 -19.68
C SER A 346 -13.55 4.50 -20.89
N GLN A 347 -14.32 3.68 -21.61
CA GLN A 347 -13.88 2.96 -22.81
C GLN A 347 -13.85 3.80 -24.08
N TRP A 348 -14.27 5.07 -24.01
CA TRP A 348 -14.10 5.99 -25.13
C TRP A 348 -12.61 6.22 -25.45
N PRO A 349 -12.19 6.16 -26.73
CA PRO A 349 -10.79 6.38 -27.08
C PRO A 349 -10.25 7.76 -26.68
N PHE A 350 -11.10 8.80 -26.67
CA PHE A 350 -10.67 10.15 -26.26
C PHE A 350 -10.35 10.25 -24.76
N VAL A 351 -10.91 9.38 -23.92
CA VAL A 351 -10.64 9.39 -22.46
C VAL A 351 -9.17 9.04 -22.22
N TYR A 352 -8.72 7.99 -22.92
CA TYR A 352 -7.32 7.58 -22.92
C TYR A 352 -6.41 8.71 -23.42
N ASP A 353 -6.75 9.31 -24.57
CA ASP A 353 -5.96 10.41 -25.15
C ASP A 353 -5.84 11.57 -24.14
N CYS A 354 -6.94 11.99 -23.52
CA CYS A 354 -6.96 13.06 -22.52
C CYS A 354 -6.11 12.72 -21.29
N LEU A 355 -6.14 11.48 -20.80
CA LEU A 355 -5.34 11.06 -19.65
C LEU A 355 -3.84 11.00 -19.97
N SER A 356 -3.48 10.43 -21.12
CA SER A 356 -2.09 10.39 -21.57
C SER A 356 -1.52 11.78 -21.78
N GLU A 357 -2.29 12.69 -22.39
CA GLU A 357 -1.91 14.10 -22.57
C GLU A 357 -1.77 14.84 -21.23
N ALA A 358 -2.76 14.70 -20.33
CA ALA A 358 -2.81 15.47 -19.09
C ALA A 358 -1.78 15.00 -18.05
N LEU A 359 -1.53 13.68 -17.99
CA LEU A 359 -0.69 13.08 -16.95
C LEU A 359 0.76 12.84 -17.42
N GLY A 360 1.00 12.80 -18.74
CA GLY A 360 2.30 12.45 -19.31
C GLY A 360 2.76 11.04 -18.94
N LEU A 361 1.82 10.14 -18.67
CA LEU A 361 2.09 8.77 -18.23
C LEU A 361 2.23 7.81 -19.41
N ASP A 362 3.05 6.78 -19.21
CA ASP A 362 3.15 5.66 -20.14
C ASP A 362 1.80 4.90 -20.20
N PRO A 363 1.36 4.44 -21.38
CA PRO A 363 0.21 3.55 -21.56
C PRO A 363 0.07 2.43 -20.53
N SER A 364 1.20 1.84 -20.11
CA SER A 364 1.25 0.73 -19.15
C SER A 364 0.85 1.12 -17.72
N HIS A 365 0.73 2.41 -17.41
CA HIS A 365 0.25 2.88 -16.11
C HIS A 365 -1.29 2.97 -16.04
N LEU A 366 -1.97 2.86 -17.19
CA LEU A 366 -3.42 2.89 -17.31
C LEU A 366 -3.96 1.46 -17.24
N MET A 367 -4.61 1.15 -16.13
CA MET A 367 -5.25 -0.12 -15.87
C MET A 367 -6.68 -0.08 -16.41
N ARG A 368 -7.01 -1.05 -17.26
CA ARG A 368 -8.33 -1.23 -17.83
C ARG A 368 -8.70 -2.70 -17.71
N SER A 369 -9.85 -2.99 -17.09
CA SER A 369 -10.41 -4.33 -17.10
C SER A 369 -11.09 -4.62 -18.43
N ASP A 370 -11.04 -5.88 -18.87
CA ASP A 370 -11.87 -6.39 -19.98
C ASP A 370 -13.38 -6.31 -19.65
N ARG A 371 -13.72 -6.28 -18.35
CA ARG A 371 -15.07 -6.11 -17.82
C ARG A 371 -15.12 -4.86 -16.91
N PRO A 372 -14.91 -3.64 -17.45
CA PRO A 372 -14.81 -2.39 -16.65
C PRO A 372 -16.01 -2.13 -15.74
N TYR A 373 -17.13 -2.73 -16.10
CA TYR A 373 -18.42 -2.58 -15.47
C TYR A 373 -18.63 -3.54 -14.28
N ALA A 374 -17.87 -4.63 -14.19
CA ALA A 374 -17.98 -5.58 -13.07
C ALA A 374 -16.98 -5.27 -11.94
N VAL A 375 -15.91 -4.52 -12.24
CA VAL A 375 -14.77 -4.23 -11.36
C VAL A 375 -15.21 -3.71 -9.98
N ILE A 376 -16.17 -2.78 -9.95
CA ILE A 376 -16.66 -2.18 -8.71
C ILE A 376 -17.31 -3.24 -7.82
N SER A 377 -18.33 -3.96 -8.31
CA SER A 377 -19.02 -4.98 -7.52
C SER A 377 -18.09 -6.14 -7.11
N GLU A 378 -17.15 -6.53 -7.98
CA GLU A 378 -16.16 -7.58 -7.71
C GLU A 378 -15.22 -7.18 -6.56
N GLY A 379 -14.65 -5.97 -6.61
CA GLY A 379 -13.76 -5.47 -5.57
C GLY A 379 -14.48 -5.17 -4.24
N LEU A 380 -15.73 -4.69 -4.29
CA LEU A 380 -16.54 -4.52 -3.09
C LEU A 380 -16.87 -5.86 -2.42
N ALA A 381 -17.08 -6.94 -3.20
CA ALA A 381 -17.40 -8.26 -2.68
C ALA A 381 -16.25 -8.87 -1.85
N ILE A 382 -15.00 -8.55 -2.20
CA ILE A 382 -13.83 -9.11 -1.52
C ILE A 382 -13.41 -8.35 -0.26
N LEU A 383 -13.91 -7.13 -0.03
CA LEU A 383 -13.43 -6.29 1.07
C LEU A 383 -13.63 -6.95 2.45
N SER A 384 -14.85 -7.40 2.76
CA SER A 384 -15.12 -8.00 4.08
C SER A 384 -14.33 -9.31 4.30
N PRO A 385 -14.26 -10.27 3.34
CA PRO A 385 -13.39 -11.44 3.44
C PRO A 385 -11.91 -11.09 3.59
N LEU A 386 -11.42 -10.09 2.84
CA LEU A 386 -10.04 -9.59 2.92
C LEU A 386 -9.72 -9.05 4.31
N GLN A 387 -10.58 -8.20 4.86
CA GLN A 387 -10.41 -7.65 6.21
C GLN A 387 -10.39 -8.74 7.28
N ARG A 388 -11.27 -9.75 7.16
CA ARG A 388 -11.29 -10.89 8.08
C ARG A 388 -10.02 -11.74 7.98
N GLN A 389 -9.56 -12.03 6.76
CA GLN A 389 -8.31 -12.75 6.53
C GLN A 389 -7.12 -11.97 7.09
N PHE A 390 -7.06 -10.67 6.82
CA PHE A 390 -6.01 -9.79 7.28
C PHE A 390 -5.95 -9.71 8.81
N GLU A 391 -7.09 -9.57 9.52
CA GLU A 391 -7.06 -9.51 10.99
C GLU A 391 -6.62 -10.84 11.62
N LYS A 392 -6.95 -11.99 11.00
CA LYS A 392 -6.41 -13.29 11.40
C LYS A 392 -4.89 -13.34 11.24
N THR A 393 -4.38 -12.90 10.08
CA THR A 393 -2.94 -12.80 9.81
C THR A 393 -2.25 -11.88 10.82
N ARG A 394 -2.81 -10.69 11.06
CA ARG A 394 -2.29 -9.70 12.01
C ARG A 394 -2.23 -10.25 13.44
N SER A 395 -3.28 -10.94 13.88
CA SER A 395 -3.33 -11.58 15.19
C SER A 395 -2.24 -12.66 15.33
N ARG A 396 -2.09 -13.50 14.31
CA ARG A 396 -1.05 -14.53 14.27
C ARG A 396 0.36 -13.95 14.32
N LEU A 397 0.63 -12.87 13.59
CA LEU A 397 1.92 -12.16 13.64
C LEU A 397 2.23 -11.65 15.06
N ARG A 398 1.24 -11.05 15.75
CA ARG A 398 1.41 -10.59 17.15
C ARG A 398 1.74 -11.76 18.09
N GLU A 399 1.07 -12.90 17.93
CA GLU A 399 1.31 -14.10 18.74
C GLU A 399 2.70 -14.71 18.49
N GLU A 400 3.14 -14.77 17.23
CA GLU A 400 4.42 -15.38 16.84
C GLU A 400 5.63 -14.46 17.08
N LEU A 401 5.44 -13.13 17.15
CA LEU A 401 6.51 -12.16 17.23
C LEU A 401 7.54 -12.42 18.36
N PRO A 402 7.15 -12.73 19.61
CA PRO A 402 8.13 -13.01 20.67
C PRO A 402 9.03 -14.20 20.34
N GLN A 403 8.47 -15.23 19.71
CA GLN A 403 9.21 -16.43 19.31
C GLN A 403 10.10 -16.15 18.10
N PHE A 404 9.61 -15.37 17.15
CA PHE A 404 10.39 -14.89 16.01
C PHE A 404 11.62 -14.08 16.45
N CYS A 405 11.45 -13.13 17.38
CA CYS A 405 12.56 -12.34 17.92
C CYS A 405 13.62 -13.24 18.57
N ARG A 406 13.21 -14.21 19.40
CA ARG A 406 14.14 -15.13 20.08
C ARG A 406 14.89 -16.04 19.13
N THR A 407 14.23 -16.53 18.07
CA THR A 407 14.78 -17.59 17.20
C THR A 407 15.45 -17.07 15.93
N LYS A 408 15.14 -15.84 15.50
CA LYS A 408 15.62 -15.26 14.25
C LYS A 408 16.38 -13.96 14.47
N VAL A 409 15.78 -12.99 15.18
CA VAL A 409 16.41 -11.68 15.42
C VAL A 409 17.61 -11.80 16.35
N ARG A 410 17.46 -12.47 17.50
CA ARG A 410 18.53 -12.59 18.50
C ARG A 410 19.79 -13.27 17.96
N PRO A 411 19.71 -14.39 17.19
CA PRO A 411 20.90 -14.96 16.54
C PRO A 411 21.57 -14.02 15.52
N LEU A 412 20.79 -13.25 14.76
CA LEU A 412 21.32 -12.27 13.81
C LEU A 412 22.08 -11.15 14.54
N VAL A 413 21.45 -10.56 15.57
CA VAL A 413 22.08 -9.51 16.39
C VAL A 413 23.36 -10.04 17.03
N ARG A 414 23.32 -11.25 17.62
CA ARG A 414 24.51 -11.92 18.18
C ARG A 414 25.63 -12.08 17.17
N LYS A 415 25.33 -12.60 15.97
CA LYS A 415 26.31 -12.79 14.91
C LYS A 415 27.01 -11.48 14.54
N ILE A 416 26.22 -10.40 14.39
CA ILE A 416 26.74 -9.08 14.02
C ILE A 416 27.58 -8.47 15.15
N THR A 417 27.11 -8.54 16.39
CA THR A 417 27.87 -8.04 17.55
C THR A 417 29.14 -8.85 17.80
N ASP A 418 29.12 -10.17 17.60
CA ASP A 418 30.30 -11.02 17.77
C ASP A 418 31.40 -10.68 16.76
N ALA A 419 31.02 -10.42 15.50
CA ALA A 419 31.95 -9.95 14.48
C ALA A 419 32.56 -8.59 14.87
N TYR A 420 31.72 -7.67 15.35
CA TYR A 420 32.17 -6.37 15.87
C TYR A 420 33.16 -6.51 17.03
N VAL A 421 32.91 -7.40 17.99
CA VAL A 421 33.82 -7.67 19.12
C VAL A 421 35.19 -8.14 18.63
N VAL A 422 35.21 -9.09 17.69
CA VAL A 422 36.46 -9.63 17.12
C VAL A 422 37.25 -8.53 16.40
N ASP A 423 36.57 -7.68 15.63
CA ASP A 423 37.21 -6.58 14.89
C ASP A 423 37.79 -5.52 15.84
N VAL A 424 37.01 -5.06 16.83
CA VAL A 424 37.46 -4.08 17.82
C VAL A 424 38.62 -4.62 18.65
N ALA A 425 38.55 -5.87 19.10
CA ALA A 425 39.64 -6.50 19.85
C ALA A 425 40.92 -6.61 19.00
N THR A 426 40.77 -6.90 17.71
CA THR A 426 41.89 -6.97 16.76
C THR A 426 42.56 -5.62 16.60
N ASP A 427 41.78 -4.56 16.36
CA ASP A 427 42.30 -3.21 16.16
C ASP A 427 42.97 -2.67 17.42
N ILE A 428 42.35 -2.84 18.60
CA ILE A 428 42.97 -2.45 19.88
C ILE A 428 44.26 -3.26 20.12
N THR A 429 44.28 -4.55 19.81
CA THR A 429 45.50 -5.36 19.96
C THR A 429 46.62 -4.85 19.05
N LEU A 430 46.31 -4.47 17.80
CA LEU A 430 47.28 -3.92 16.88
C LEU A 430 47.79 -2.53 17.33
N GLU A 431 46.88 -1.62 17.66
CA GLU A 431 47.23 -0.24 17.97
C GLU A 431 47.83 -0.07 19.36
N LEU A 432 47.29 -0.74 20.38
CA LEU A 432 47.79 -0.63 21.75
C LEU A 432 48.91 -1.64 22.03
N PHE A 433 48.68 -2.93 21.78
CA PHE A 433 49.66 -3.95 22.16
C PHE A 433 50.87 -3.94 21.23
N ASP A 434 50.65 -4.09 19.93
CA ASP A 434 51.75 -4.28 18.97
C ASP A 434 52.55 -3.00 18.71
N LYS A 435 51.89 -1.84 18.62
CA LYS A 435 52.55 -0.56 18.34
C LYS A 435 53.03 0.20 19.58
N LYS A 436 52.42 0.02 20.76
CA LYS A 436 52.76 0.82 21.97
C LYS A 436 53.35 -0.01 23.11
N ILE A 437 52.69 -1.10 23.54
CA ILE A 437 53.15 -1.92 24.69
C ILE A 437 54.37 -2.78 24.33
N LYS A 438 54.39 -3.41 23.16
CA LYS A 438 55.50 -4.27 22.71
C LYS A 438 56.85 -3.53 22.66
N PRO A 439 56.94 -2.28 22.17
CA PRO A 439 58.16 -1.47 22.33
C PRO A 439 58.61 -1.28 23.78
N VAL A 440 57.70 -0.98 24.70
CA VAL A 440 58.00 -0.83 26.15
C VAL A 440 58.57 -2.14 26.72
N LEU A 441 58.00 -3.28 26.35
CA LEU A 441 58.50 -4.60 26.76
C LEU A 441 59.90 -4.88 26.18
N GLN A 442 60.16 -4.48 24.94
CA GLN A 442 61.46 -4.64 24.30
C GLN A 442 62.52 -3.73 24.93
N GLU A 443 62.15 -2.51 25.30
CA GLU A 443 63.03 -1.59 26.02
C GLU A 443 63.39 -2.13 27.42
N TYR A 444 62.40 -2.60 28.18
CA TYR A 444 62.61 -3.27 29.46
C TYR A 444 63.52 -4.50 29.33
N ARG A 445 63.35 -5.28 28.25
CA ARG A 445 64.22 -6.41 27.91
C ARG A 445 65.66 -5.98 27.62
N ALA A 446 65.86 -4.81 27.01
CA ALA A 446 67.18 -4.32 26.62
C ALA A 446 67.94 -3.68 27.80
N LYS A 447 67.25 -2.85 28.60
CA LYS A 447 67.86 -2.02 29.64
C LYS A 447 67.83 -2.64 31.04
N GLY A 448 66.90 -3.56 31.29
CA GLY A 448 66.62 -4.08 32.63
C GLY A 448 65.77 -3.13 33.48
N GLY A 449 65.55 -3.47 34.75
CA GLY A 449 64.78 -2.65 35.69
C GLY A 449 63.86 -3.46 36.61
N SER A 450 63.11 -2.77 37.46
CA SER A 450 62.18 -3.36 38.43
C SER A 450 60.81 -3.64 37.81
N LEU A 451 60.11 -4.65 38.35
CA LEU A 451 58.74 -4.99 37.95
C LEU A 451 57.76 -3.82 38.15
N ALA A 452 57.98 -3.03 39.20
CA ALA A 452 57.20 -1.84 39.51
C ALA A 452 57.33 -0.76 38.41
N SER A 453 58.55 -0.54 37.90
CA SER A 453 58.79 0.44 36.82
C SER A 453 58.15 0.02 35.49
N LEU A 454 58.14 -1.29 35.19
CA LEU A 454 57.47 -1.84 34.02
C LEU A 454 55.95 -1.66 34.11
N LYS A 455 55.34 -2.04 35.25
CA LYS A 455 53.89 -1.83 35.49
C LYS A 455 53.50 -0.36 35.29
N LYS A 456 54.30 0.56 35.84
CA LYS A 456 54.05 2.01 35.70
C LYS A 456 54.12 2.48 34.24
N SER A 457 55.12 2.03 33.49
CA SER A 457 55.31 2.41 32.08
C SER A 457 54.17 1.91 31.20
N VAL A 458 53.79 0.64 31.34
CA VAL A 458 52.66 0.03 30.62
C VAL A 458 51.34 0.72 30.98
N SER A 459 51.11 1.01 32.26
CA SER A 459 49.88 1.72 32.70
C SER A 459 49.82 3.16 32.16
N SER A 460 50.94 3.89 32.12
CA SER A 460 50.96 5.24 31.52
C SER A 460 50.69 5.23 30.01
N THR A 461 51.20 4.21 29.32
CA THR A 461 51.00 4.02 27.88
C THR A 461 49.53 3.72 27.59
N ALA A 462 48.91 2.85 28.39
CA ALA A 462 47.49 2.56 28.28
C ALA A 462 46.61 3.79 28.54
N LYS A 463 46.94 4.61 29.55
CA LYS A 463 46.26 5.90 29.80
C LYS A 463 46.31 6.86 28.62
N SER A 464 47.45 6.95 27.95
CA SER A 464 47.58 7.83 26.78
C SER A 464 46.79 7.34 25.55
N PHE A 465 46.32 6.10 25.53
CA PHE A 465 45.61 5.49 24.41
C PHE A 465 44.08 5.73 24.44
N GLU A 466 43.53 6.28 25.52
CA GLU A 466 42.09 6.51 25.69
C GLU A 466 41.43 7.27 24.51
N PRO A 467 42.04 8.33 23.93
CA PRO A 467 41.45 9.01 22.75
C PRO A 467 41.41 8.11 21.50
N ASP A 468 42.48 7.35 21.25
CA ASP A 468 42.58 6.44 20.10
C ASP A 468 41.60 5.27 20.23
N LEU A 469 41.41 4.77 21.46
CA LEU A 469 40.41 3.75 21.77
C LEU A 469 39.00 4.20 21.39
N LYS A 470 38.61 5.41 21.82
CA LYS A 470 37.29 5.97 21.52
C LYS A 470 37.06 6.03 20.01
N LYS A 471 38.09 6.46 19.27
CA LYS A 471 38.06 6.54 17.81
C LYS A 471 37.87 5.16 17.15
N ILE A 472 38.61 4.13 17.58
CA ILE A 472 38.47 2.77 17.05
C ILE A 472 37.06 2.23 17.24
N VAL A 473 36.51 2.40 18.45
CA VAL A 473 35.15 1.98 18.79
C VAL A 473 34.13 2.72 17.93
N GLU A 474 34.28 4.05 17.77
CA GLU A 474 33.41 4.87 16.91
C GLU A 474 33.43 4.43 15.44
N GLU A 475 34.60 4.24 14.85
CA GLU A 475 34.76 3.85 13.45
C GLU A 475 34.15 2.46 13.16
N ARG A 476 34.42 1.47 14.02
CA ARG A 476 33.83 0.12 13.85
C ARG A 476 32.33 0.13 14.04
N MET A 477 31.84 0.97 14.93
CA MET A 477 30.42 1.06 15.17
C MET A 477 29.67 1.69 13.99
N GLN A 478 30.29 2.59 13.23
CA GLN A 478 29.69 3.11 11.98
C GLN A 478 29.42 2.00 10.96
N THR A 479 30.30 1.00 10.84
CA THR A 479 30.09 -0.15 9.95
C THR A 479 28.86 -0.96 10.38
N LEU A 480 28.70 -1.18 11.69
CA LEU A 480 27.54 -1.89 12.25
C LEU A 480 26.23 -1.10 12.04
N ARG A 481 26.28 0.23 12.16
CA ARG A 481 25.16 1.14 11.90
C ARG A 481 24.61 1.00 10.48
N MET A 482 25.49 0.86 9.48
CA MET A 482 25.04 0.73 8.10
C MET A 482 24.50 -0.66 7.77
N GLY A 483 25.08 -1.72 8.34
CA GLY A 483 24.75 -3.10 7.95
C GLY A 483 23.64 -3.80 8.74
N LEU A 484 23.38 -3.40 9.99
CA LEU A 484 22.36 -4.04 10.84
C LEU A 484 20.92 -3.78 10.37
N PRO A 485 20.50 -2.54 10.06
CA PRO A 485 19.12 -2.27 9.67
C PRO A 485 18.70 -3.02 8.39
N GLU A 486 19.61 -3.14 7.42
CA GLU A 486 19.34 -3.83 6.15
C GLU A 486 19.09 -5.34 6.36
N GLN A 487 19.90 -6.00 7.18
CA GLN A 487 19.73 -7.43 7.47
C GLN A 487 18.48 -7.70 8.32
N VAL A 488 18.13 -6.81 9.24
CA VAL A 488 16.89 -6.90 10.02
C VAL A 488 15.68 -6.72 9.10
N ARG A 489 15.74 -5.76 8.18
CA ARG A 489 14.69 -5.54 7.17
C ARG A 489 14.47 -6.79 6.32
N ASP A 490 15.52 -7.36 5.73
CA ASP A 490 15.43 -8.60 4.93
C ASP A 490 14.80 -9.77 5.71
N LEU A 491 15.17 -9.90 6.99
CA LEU A 491 14.61 -10.92 7.88
C LEU A 491 13.12 -10.71 8.15
N LEU A 492 12.70 -9.45 8.38
CA LEU A 492 11.30 -9.09 8.62
C LEU A 492 10.47 -9.28 7.36
N THR A 493 10.93 -8.81 6.21
CA THR A 493 10.27 -8.98 4.91
C THR A 493 9.96 -10.45 4.65
N LYS A 494 10.94 -11.35 4.79
CA LYS A 494 10.75 -12.79 4.64
C LYS A 494 9.74 -13.39 5.62
N TRP A 495 9.68 -12.87 6.84
CA TRP A 495 8.73 -13.34 7.85
C TRP A 495 7.30 -12.92 7.52
N PHE A 496 7.09 -11.68 7.08
CA PHE A 496 5.78 -11.23 6.62
C PHE A 496 5.34 -11.93 5.33
N GLU A 497 6.25 -12.13 4.37
CA GLU A 497 5.98 -12.91 3.15
C GLU A 497 5.57 -14.36 3.46
N SER A 498 6.15 -14.97 4.51
CA SER A 498 5.75 -16.31 4.96
C SER A 498 4.30 -16.39 5.50
N HIS A 499 3.70 -15.22 5.77
CA HIS A 499 2.29 -15.06 6.14
C HIS A 499 1.40 -14.62 4.96
N GLY A 500 1.95 -14.58 3.74
CA GLY A 500 1.23 -14.17 2.54
C GLY A 500 1.02 -12.67 2.44
N LEU A 501 1.87 -11.87 3.09
CA LEU A 501 1.85 -10.41 2.96
C LEU A 501 2.89 -9.94 1.93
N SER A 502 2.46 -9.10 0.99
CA SER A 502 3.33 -8.41 0.04
C SER A 502 3.72 -7.04 0.59
N LEU A 503 4.93 -6.97 1.16
CA LEU A 503 5.49 -5.72 1.69
C LEU A 503 6.42 -5.09 0.66
N GLY A 504 6.01 -3.94 0.10
CA GLY A 504 6.93 -3.04 -0.59
C GLY A 504 7.53 -1.98 0.33
N ASP A 505 8.47 -1.20 -0.20
CA ASP A 505 9.17 -0.14 0.53
C ASP A 505 8.21 0.92 1.10
N ALA A 506 7.09 1.22 0.42
CA ALA A 506 6.11 2.20 0.86
C ALA A 506 5.23 1.71 2.03
N GLN A 507 4.98 0.41 2.17
CA GLN A 507 4.26 -0.14 3.35
C GLN A 507 5.05 0.06 4.63
N ILE A 508 6.37 -0.14 4.52
CA ILE A 508 7.30 0.08 5.63
C ILE A 508 7.32 1.55 6.01
N GLU A 509 7.23 2.47 5.03
CA GLU A 509 7.16 3.92 5.29
C GLU A 509 5.80 4.40 5.83
N GLN A 510 4.68 3.85 5.38
CA GLN A 510 3.36 4.28 5.83
C GLN A 510 3.04 3.80 7.25
N GLY A 511 3.50 2.60 7.63
CA GLY A 511 3.47 2.14 9.02
C GLY A 511 4.23 3.08 9.97
N ARG A 512 5.26 3.79 9.47
CA ARG A 512 5.93 4.87 10.21
C ARG A 512 5.06 6.12 10.37
N LYS A 513 4.23 6.49 9.38
CA LYS A 513 3.38 7.71 9.46
C LYS A 513 2.16 7.53 10.36
N ILE A 514 1.48 6.39 10.28
CA ILE A 514 0.24 6.12 11.05
C ILE A 514 0.53 6.04 12.57
N SER A 515 1.70 5.52 12.95
CA SER A 515 2.13 5.45 14.35
C SER A 515 2.46 6.81 14.99
N ILE A 516 2.53 7.89 14.20
CA ILE A 516 2.92 9.24 14.65
C ILE A 516 1.71 10.17 14.83
N GLY A 517 0.52 9.83 14.31
CA GLY A 517 -0.64 10.72 14.31
C GLY A 517 -0.47 11.86 13.29
N SER A 518 -1.57 12.23 12.61
CA SER A 518 -1.54 13.15 11.45
C SER A 518 -1.20 14.61 11.78
N ASP A 519 -1.23 15.01 13.06
CA ASP A 519 -1.07 16.41 13.48
C ASP A 519 0.31 16.73 14.10
N ALA A 520 1.20 15.74 14.19
CA ALA A 520 2.57 15.95 14.64
C ALA A 520 3.52 15.98 13.43
N VAL A 521 3.56 17.11 12.72
CA VAL A 521 4.75 17.47 11.92
C VAL A 521 5.88 17.79 12.90
N GLY A 522 6.47 16.73 13.44
CA GLY A 522 7.58 16.71 14.37
C GLY A 522 8.21 15.33 14.32
N SER A 523 9.41 15.25 13.75
CA SER A 523 10.17 14.05 13.38
C SER A 523 10.72 13.24 14.56
N ASP A 524 9.94 13.02 15.62
CA ASP A 524 10.43 12.46 16.89
C ASP A 524 9.79 11.10 17.27
N ALA A 525 9.37 10.31 16.29
CA ALA A 525 9.15 8.88 16.52
C ALA A 525 10.28 8.07 15.86
N PRO A 526 10.84 7.08 16.57
CA PRO A 526 12.01 6.38 16.11
C PRO A 526 11.66 5.42 14.97
N ASP A 527 12.01 5.80 13.74
CA ASP A 527 12.25 4.83 12.67
C ASP A 527 13.25 3.76 13.15
N LEU A 528 13.15 2.52 12.64
CA LEU A 528 14.15 1.45 12.82
C LEU A 528 15.56 2.02 12.69
N TYR A 529 15.78 2.90 11.71
CA TYR A 529 17.04 3.59 11.55
C TYR A 529 17.36 4.55 12.71
N GLY A 530 16.52 5.56 12.98
CA GLY A 530 16.76 6.54 14.05
C GLY A 530 16.91 5.91 15.44
N GLY A 531 16.03 4.97 15.78
CA GLY A 531 16.07 4.26 17.05
C GLY A 531 17.28 3.35 17.23
N ILE A 532 17.71 2.64 16.18
CA ILE A 532 18.97 1.88 16.22
C ILE A 532 20.15 2.85 16.36
N MET A 533 20.13 3.99 15.69
CA MET A 533 21.23 4.97 15.72
C MET A 533 21.45 5.58 17.11
N ASP A 534 20.37 5.87 17.84
CA ASP A 534 20.43 6.36 19.23
C ASP A 534 20.99 5.31 20.20
N THR A 535 20.49 4.07 20.13
CA THR A 535 20.98 2.94 20.93
C THR A 535 22.47 2.71 20.67
N VAL A 536 22.88 2.77 19.40
CA VAL A 536 24.29 2.65 19.03
C VAL A 536 25.12 3.79 19.64
N GLY A 537 24.63 5.03 19.64
CA GLY A 537 25.36 6.20 20.17
C GLY A 537 25.69 6.08 21.65
N TRP A 538 24.70 5.73 22.48
CA TRP A 538 24.90 5.47 23.91
C TRP A 538 25.88 4.32 24.15
N PHE A 539 25.80 3.29 23.32
CA PHE A 539 26.63 2.11 23.48
C PHE A 539 28.09 2.32 23.09
N VAL A 540 28.38 3.18 22.11
CA VAL A 540 29.76 3.63 21.81
C VAL A 540 30.40 4.27 23.03
N ILE A 541 29.66 5.16 23.69
CA ILE A 541 30.14 5.85 24.91
C ILE A 541 30.32 4.82 26.03
N GLY A 542 29.36 3.92 26.21
CA GLY A 542 29.42 2.83 27.19
C GLY A 542 30.65 1.94 26.99
N ILE A 543 30.84 1.38 25.79
CA ILE A 543 32.00 0.54 25.46
C ILE A 543 33.31 1.32 25.60
N ALA A 544 33.42 2.52 25.04
CA ALA A 544 34.66 3.29 25.12
C ALA A 544 35.01 3.62 26.58
N THR A 545 34.01 3.95 27.41
CA THR A 545 34.19 4.21 28.84
C THR A 545 34.53 2.95 29.60
N SER A 546 33.85 1.83 29.33
CA SER A 546 34.15 0.52 29.95
C SER A 546 35.56 0.06 29.57
N ILE A 547 35.93 0.05 28.29
CA ILE A 547 37.28 -0.31 27.85
C ILE A 547 38.33 0.69 28.35
N GLY A 548 38.00 1.98 28.40
CA GLY A 548 38.88 3.02 28.96
C GLY A 548 39.14 2.79 30.45
N ALA A 549 38.09 2.58 31.24
CA ALA A 549 38.18 2.23 32.66
C ALA A 549 38.95 0.91 32.87
N ILE A 550 38.75 -0.06 31.98
CA ILE A 550 39.54 -1.28 31.90
C ILE A 550 41.02 -0.91 31.71
N LEU A 551 41.41 -0.26 30.62
CA LEU A 551 42.83 -0.01 30.33
C LEU A 551 43.52 0.97 31.31
N CYS A 552 42.76 1.85 31.97
CA CYS A 552 43.31 3.06 32.61
C CYS A 552 43.05 3.21 34.12
N GLY A 553 42.07 2.53 34.74
CA GLY A 553 41.77 2.78 36.16
C GLY A 553 40.75 1.82 36.79
N GLY A 554 41.24 0.85 37.57
CA GLY A 554 40.42 -0.10 38.32
C GLY A 554 40.61 -1.54 37.82
N ALA A 555 39.53 -2.19 37.40
CA ALA A 555 39.50 -3.62 37.05
C ALA A 555 40.43 -4.02 35.89
N GLY A 556 40.63 -3.20 34.85
CA GLY A 556 41.46 -3.64 33.71
C GLY A 556 42.95 -3.30 33.82
N THR A 557 43.38 -2.60 34.88
CA THR A 557 44.76 -2.79 35.33
C THR A 557 44.99 -4.27 35.60
N ALA A 558 43.99 -5.05 36.04
CA ALA A 558 44.11 -6.49 36.14
C ALA A 558 44.24 -7.19 34.78
N ILE A 559 43.64 -6.75 33.68
CA ILE A 559 43.88 -7.36 32.35
C ILE A 559 45.32 -7.12 31.89
N LEU A 560 45.81 -5.88 32.03
CA LEU A 560 47.20 -5.54 31.72
C LEU A 560 48.20 -6.23 32.68
N VAL A 561 47.85 -6.34 33.97
CA VAL A 561 48.67 -6.88 35.07
C VAL A 561 48.58 -8.39 35.23
N SER A 562 47.48 -9.05 34.86
CA SER A 562 47.29 -10.51 34.91
C SER A 562 47.51 -11.17 33.55
N GLY A 563 47.27 -10.45 32.45
CA GLY A 563 47.59 -10.89 31.09
C GLY A 563 49.06 -10.61 30.75
N PRO A 564 49.40 -9.56 29.98
CA PRO A 564 50.77 -9.33 29.49
C PRO A 564 51.81 -9.17 30.58
N VAL A 565 51.60 -8.22 31.50
CA VAL A 565 52.56 -7.90 32.56
C VAL A 565 52.51 -8.97 33.66
N GLY A 566 51.46 -9.78 33.74
CA GLY A 566 51.34 -10.89 34.69
C GLY A 566 52.10 -12.13 34.24
N LEU A 567 51.93 -12.54 32.99
CA LEU A 567 52.71 -13.63 32.38
C LEU A 567 54.20 -13.31 32.32
N ILE A 568 54.54 -12.06 31.95
CA ILE A 568 55.91 -11.58 31.86
C ILE A 568 56.48 -11.34 33.25
N GLY A 569 55.70 -10.68 34.11
CA GLY A 569 56.07 -10.37 35.48
C GLY A 569 56.29 -11.61 36.31
N GLY A 570 55.42 -12.61 36.24
CA GLY A 570 55.58 -13.89 36.94
C GLY A 570 56.81 -14.68 36.49
N ALA A 571 57.13 -14.66 35.18
CA ALA A 571 58.35 -15.31 34.67
C ALA A 571 59.63 -14.59 35.12
N VAL A 572 59.63 -13.26 35.09
CA VAL A 572 60.74 -12.42 35.58
C VAL A 572 60.87 -12.61 37.09
N PHE A 573 59.78 -12.53 37.83
CA PHE A 573 59.73 -12.66 39.29
C PHE A 573 60.20 -14.04 39.77
N ALA A 574 59.83 -15.13 39.08
CA ALA A 574 60.32 -16.47 39.39
C ALA A 574 61.84 -16.59 39.20
N LEU A 575 62.40 -16.02 38.13
CA LEU A 575 63.83 -16.01 37.86
C LEU A 575 64.59 -15.09 38.81
N VAL A 576 64.02 -13.94 39.15
CA VAL A 576 64.54 -13.00 40.14
C VAL A 576 64.55 -13.63 41.53
N ILE A 577 63.46 -14.28 41.97
CA ILE A 577 63.42 -15.03 43.23
C ILE A 577 64.44 -16.16 43.19
N ALA A 578 64.52 -16.96 42.13
CA ALA A 578 65.51 -18.04 42.04
C ALA A 578 66.94 -17.50 42.20
N TYR A 579 67.25 -16.39 41.53
CA TYR A 579 68.54 -15.71 41.63
C TYR A 579 68.81 -15.14 43.03
N LEU A 580 67.84 -14.44 43.62
CA LEU A 580 67.96 -13.83 44.94
C LEU A 580 67.99 -14.88 46.06
N THR A 581 67.30 -16.01 45.89
CA THR A 581 67.24 -17.11 46.87
C THR A 581 68.60 -17.78 47.02
N VAL A 582 69.30 -18.00 45.89
CA VAL A 582 70.67 -18.53 45.88
C VAL A 582 71.64 -17.59 46.61
N ARG A 583 71.35 -16.28 46.65
CA ARG A 583 72.30 -15.27 47.13
C ARG A 583 71.98 -14.71 48.53
N HIS A 584 70.72 -14.69 48.94
CA HIS A 584 70.25 -14.03 50.17
C HIS A 584 69.30 -14.89 51.01
N GLY A 585 69.01 -16.13 50.60
CA GLY A 585 68.09 -17.04 51.28
C GLY A 585 66.60 -16.80 50.96
N LYS A 586 65.77 -17.82 51.18
CA LYS A 586 64.35 -17.85 50.76
C LYS A 586 63.50 -16.70 51.34
N GLU A 587 63.68 -16.38 52.63
CA GLU A 587 62.83 -15.38 53.31
C GLU A 587 63.07 -13.94 52.83
N LYS A 588 64.32 -13.57 52.51
CA LYS A 588 64.65 -12.23 51.98
C LYS A 588 64.38 -12.10 50.48
N ALA A 589 64.51 -13.18 49.73
CA ALA A 589 64.31 -13.18 48.28
C ALA A 589 62.87 -12.81 47.88
N ALA A 590 61.87 -13.35 48.58
CA ALA A 590 60.46 -13.05 48.29
C ALA A 590 60.10 -11.58 48.56
N LYS A 591 60.67 -10.97 49.61
CA LYS A 591 60.41 -9.57 49.99
C LYS A 591 61.07 -8.54 49.06
N LEU A 592 62.19 -8.90 48.42
CA LEU A 592 62.96 -7.99 47.56
C LEU A 592 62.59 -8.08 46.08
N ALA A 593 61.96 -9.17 45.64
CA ALA A 593 61.81 -9.48 44.23
C ALA A 593 60.92 -8.51 43.42
N GLU A 594 59.99 -7.78 44.03
CA GLU A 594 59.12 -6.84 43.30
C GLU A 594 59.78 -5.48 43.06
N SER A 595 60.63 -5.03 43.98
CA SER A 595 61.30 -3.73 43.95
C SER A 595 62.76 -3.79 43.48
N TRP A 596 63.30 -5.00 43.30
CA TRP A 596 64.67 -5.18 42.83
C TRP A 596 64.80 -4.89 41.33
N ASP A 597 65.77 -4.04 40.97
CA ASP A 597 66.13 -3.78 39.58
C ASP A 597 66.89 -4.99 39.01
N ALA A 598 66.17 -5.80 38.23
CA ALA A 598 66.75 -6.98 37.62
C ALA A 598 67.67 -6.59 36.45
N PRO A 599 68.89 -7.18 36.37
CA PRO A 599 69.79 -6.95 35.25
C PRO A 599 69.19 -7.40 33.91
N ALA A 600 69.56 -6.70 32.82
CA ALA A 600 69.05 -6.99 31.46
C ALA A 600 69.22 -8.46 31.01
N TRP A 601 70.28 -9.14 31.44
CA TRP A 601 70.51 -10.55 31.10
C TRP A 601 69.51 -11.51 31.78
N VAL A 602 69.06 -11.21 33.01
CA VAL A 602 68.02 -11.98 33.72
C VAL A 602 66.70 -11.81 32.99
N ILE A 603 66.36 -10.58 32.62
CA ILE A 603 65.13 -10.26 31.90
C ILE A 603 65.14 -10.84 30.48
N LYS A 604 66.26 -10.81 29.74
CA LYS A 604 66.36 -11.45 28.41
C LYS A 604 66.07 -12.95 28.43
N ARG A 605 66.41 -13.63 29.53
CA ARG A 605 66.17 -15.06 29.74
C ARG A 605 64.72 -15.34 30.15
N ALA A 606 64.10 -14.42 30.88
CA ALA A 606 62.70 -14.50 31.29
C ALA A 606 61.72 -14.13 30.15
N LEU A 607 62.04 -13.08 29.40
CA LEU A 607 61.19 -12.43 28.41
C LEU A 607 61.62 -12.83 26.99
N THR A 608 61.27 -14.05 26.58
CA THR A 608 61.52 -14.55 25.22
C THR A 608 60.48 -14.02 24.23
N GLN A 609 60.78 -14.08 22.92
CA GLN A 609 59.80 -13.69 21.89
C GLN A 609 58.51 -14.53 21.96
N SER A 610 58.64 -15.83 22.26
CA SER A 610 57.49 -16.72 22.49
C SER A 610 56.63 -16.25 23.68
N LYS A 611 57.24 -15.76 24.76
CA LYS A 611 56.49 -15.21 25.92
C LYS A 611 55.79 -13.90 25.58
N ILE A 612 56.40 -13.02 24.79
CA ILE A 612 55.75 -11.80 24.30
C ILE A 612 54.55 -12.14 23.41
N HIS A 613 54.68 -13.16 22.57
CA HIS A 613 53.57 -13.64 21.73
C HIS A 613 52.41 -14.21 22.57
N LYS A 614 52.70 -15.07 23.56
CA LYS A 614 51.68 -15.58 24.50
C LYS A 614 51.00 -14.46 25.30
N ALA A 615 51.75 -13.43 25.69
CA ALA A 615 51.22 -12.24 26.35
C ALA A 615 50.24 -11.47 25.45
N ARG A 616 50.53 -11.37 24.15
CA ARG A 616 49.64 -10.77 23.15
C ARG A 616 48.34 -11.55 22.98
N GLU A 617 48.42 -12.88 22.87
CA GLU A 617 47.25 -13.74 22.74
C GLU A 617 46.35 -13.67 23.99
N ALA A 618 46.95 -13.72 25.18
CA ALA A 618 46.22 -13.57 26.43
C ALA A 618 45.53 -12.21 26.55
N PHE A 619 46.20 -11.13 26.14
CA PHE A 619 45.60 -9.78 26.08
C PHE A 619 44.37 -9.75 25.17
N ARG A 620 44.51 -10.25 23.94
CA ARG A 620 43.43 -10.30 22.97
C ARG A 620 42.24 -11.11 23.50
N SER A 621 42.51 -12.30 24.05
CA SER A 621 41.46 -13.19 24.57
C SER A 621 40.68 -12.54 25.71
N GLN A 622 41.36 -11.90 26.66
CA GLN A 622 40.71 -11.20 27.77
C GLN A 622 39.91 -9.98 27.30
N LEU A 623 40.41 -9.28 26.28
CA LEU A 623 39.71 -8.16 25.67
C LEU A 623 38.43 -8.62 24.94
N GLU A 624 38.49 -9.71 24.18
CA GLU A 624 37.32 -10.30 23.51
C GLU A 624 36.27 -10.79 24.52
N GLU A 625 36.68 -11.49 25.58
CA GLU A 625 35.78 -11.95 26.64
C GLU A 625 35.04 -10.79 27.28
N ARG A 626 35.77 -9.72 27.63
CA ARG A 626 35.18 -8.56 28.27
C ARG A 626 34.28 -7.75 27.35
N LEU A 627 34.69 -7.58 26.09
CA LEU A 627 33.85 -6.97 25.07
C LEU A 627 32.55 -7.76 24.86
N ARG A 628 32.61 -9.11 24.88
CA ARG A 628 31.40 -9.95 24.80
C ARG A 628 30.45 -9.67 25.95
N GLU A 629 30.94 -9.60 27.18
CA GLU A 629 30.12 -9.28 28.37
C GLU A 629 29.38 -7.95 28.21
N GLU A 630 30.07 -6.90 27.75
CA GLU A 630 29.47 -5.57 27.56
C GLU A 630 28.46 -5.57 26.39
N THR A 631 28.68 -6.37 25.34
CA THR A 631 27.73 -6.49 24.22
C THR A 631 26.46 -7.26 24.53
N VAL A 632 26.36 -8.01 25.63
CA VAL A 632 25.11 -8.71 25.99
C VAL A 632 23.96 -7.71 26.21
N THR A 633 24.22 -6.62 26.94
CA THR A 633 23.22 -5.58 27.18
C THR A 633 22.77 -4.93 25.86
N LEU A 634 23.70 -4.69 24.94
CA LEU A 634 23.38 -4.18 23.60
C LEU A 634 22.50 -5.14 22.81
N GLN A 635 22.79 -6.45 22.86
CA GLN A 635 21.99 -7.45 22.16
C GLN A 635 20.55 -7.44 22.66
N ASP A 636 20.34 -7.38 23.97
CA ASP A 636 19.01 -7.37 24.58
C ASP A 636 18.26 -6.05 24.26
N GLU A 637 18.96 -4.91 24.26
CA GLU A 637 18.38 -3.62 23.86
C GLU A 637 17.98 -3.59 22.37
N PHE A 638 18.84 -4.09 21.48
CA PHE A 638 18.51 -4.20 20.05
C PHE A 638 17.32 -5.12 19.81
N GLU A 639 17.28 -6.29 20.45
CA GLU A 639 16.15 -7.21 20.34
C GLU A 639 14.85 -6.54 20.81
N ALA A 640 14.87 -5.88 21.97
CA ALA A 640 13.71 -5.16 22.50
C ALA A 640 13.24 -4.04 21.56
N ARG A 641 14.18 -3.31 20.95
CA ARG A 641 13.86 -2.22 20.02
C ARG A 641 13.30 -2.74 18.71
N ILE A 642 13.92 -3.75 18.11
CA ILE A 642 13.45 -4.39 16.88
C ILE A 642 12.05 -4.95 17.11
N ARG A 643 11.81 -5.62 18.24
CA ARG A 643 10.49 -6.11 18.62
C ARG A 643 9.46 -4.98 18.65
N LYS A 644 9.72 -3.91 19.40
CA LYS A 644 8.79 -2.78 19.53
C LYS A 644 8.44 -2.16 18.18
N ILE A 645 9.43 -2.01 17.30
CA ILE A 645 9.23 -1.43 15.97
C ILE A 645 8.46 -2.41 15.07
N THR A 646 8.71 -3.71 15.19
CA THR A 646 7.94 -4.73 14.47
C THR A 646 6.49 -4.76 14.94
N GLU A 647 6.22 -4.60 16.24
CA GLU A 647 4.85 -4.45 16.77
C GLU A 647 4.16 -3.25 16.11
N GLN A 648 4.83 -2.09 16.05
CA GLN A 648 4.29 -0.89 15.39
C GLN A 648 4.07 -1.09 13.89
N GLN A 649 4.96 -1.80 13.20
CA GLN A 649 4.79 -2.13 11.78
C GLN A 649 3.57 -3.02 11.56
N ILE A 650 3.37 -4.05 12.39
CA ILE A 650 2.19 -4.92 12.34
C ILE A 650 0.89 -4.10 12.50
N GLU A 651 0.88 -3.10 13.40
CA GLU A 651 -0.27 -2.21 13.55
C GLU A 651 -0.51 -1.31 12.33
N GLY A 652 0.56 -0.89 11.66
CA GLY A 652 0.50 -0.02 10.49
C GLY A 652 0.27 -0.72 9.16
N LEU A 653 0.22 -2.05 9.14
CA LEU A 653 -0.12 -2.82 7.94
C LEU A 653 -1.55 -2.52 7.51
N SER A 654 -1.78 -2.52 6.20
CA SER A 654 -3.11 -2.45 5.61
C SER A 654 -3.51 -3.78 5.01
N GLU A 655 -4.81 -4.03 4.97
CA GLU A 655 -5.42 -5.23 4.41
C GLU A 655 -5.04 -5.49 2.95
N ILE A 656 -4.71 -4.45 2.17
CA ILE A 656 -4.25 -4.62 0.79
C ILE A 656 -2.91 -5.35 0.67
N ALA A 657 -2.12 -5.43 1.75
CA ALA A 657 -0.89 -6.20 1.77
C ALA A 657 -1.14 -7.71 1.61
N GLN A 658 -2.38 -8.17 1.80
CA GLN A 658 -2.76 -9.57 1.67
C GLN A 658 -3.12 -9.97 0.22
N LEU A 659 -3.24 -9.01 -0.70
CA LEU A 659 -3.48 -9.20 -2.14
C LEU A 659 -2.14 -9.21 -2.89
#